data_AF-A0A951E4Q3-F1
#
_entry.id   AF-A0A951E4Q3-F1
#
_cell.length_a   1.000
_cell.length_b   1.000
_cell.length_c   1.000
_cell.angle_alpha   90.00
_cell.angle_beta   90.00
_cell.angle_gamma   90.00
#
_symmetry.space_group_name_H-M   'P 1'
#
loop_
_entity.id
_entity.type
_entity.pdbx_description
1 polymer ?
#
loop_
_entity_poly.entity_id
_entity_poly.type
_entity_poly.pdbx_seq_one_letter_code
_entity_poly.pdbx_strand_id
1 'polypeptide(L)'
;MTEQQHPRIPVCTYRLQFNRWFTFARAREIVPYLRALGVSDVYASPYFQASPESMHGYDITDHNRLNAAIGSRVEYDAWVAELHANGMGQILDFVPNHMGVMQSNNKWWIDVLENGPSSIYAPYFDIDWAPLKSDLRDKVLLPILTDQYGRVLERGEFRVRFEEGAFCIVYRNQKLPIAPGTYRFILELALENLADYKNEEFYGEFQSVLTALEHLPKRTTTEPEKLAERAREKEIVKRRLESRCQEAPQVRHAIEKALAEINGSSGEPRSFDKLDELLNAQSYRLAFWRVAAEEINYRRFFDVNDLAAIRMELPAVFDAAHQLVFELVRIGAVTGLRIDHPDGLYLPKEYLETLQHRCARALGLPLPEDGRAVFMIVEKILTGTEKLRSDWPVHGTTGYDFANQLGGVLVDSSAEASITKTFHRFIGHTMHFGHLVYAKKRLVMRIALANEVEVLGNMLDRLSEKNRWYRDFTFEALARAVRETIACFPVYRTYLAPGQPVSDEDRQVIERAIAAAKRRNPAMEESIFNFLRDILLFRFPESLDAQAREEHVHFVLKFQQFTGPIMAKGVEDTVFYIYNRLAALSEVGGEPQQFGLGVDAFPQRNFDRHKSWPATLLATSTHDTKRSEDVRARMAAISEIPDVWRRSLARWRTANRRWKKTVEESEAPDATEEYLLYQTLLGTWPIENSGAPEQEVSSDYVERIQHYMT
;
A
#
# COMPACT_ATOMS: atom_id res chain seq x y z
N MET A 1 25.76 32.51 -11.37
CA MET A 1 24.57 31.64 -11.44
C MET A 1 24.35 31.35 -12.91
N THR A 2 24.87 30.24 -13.42
CA THR A 2 24.46 29.72 -14.73
C THR A 2 22.97 29.44 -14.66
N GLU A 3 22.18 29.93 -15.63
CA GLU A 3 20.76 29.59 -15.77
C GLU A 3 20.63 28.05 -15.74
N GLN A 4 20.19 27.50 -14.62
CA GLN A 4 19.87 26.08 -14.55
C GLN A 4 18.62 25.87 -15.39
N GLN A 5 18.75 25.10 -16.46
CA GLN A 5 17.64 24.73 -17.32
C GLN A 5 16.65 23.90 -16.49
N HIS A 6 15.43 24.40 -16.30
CA HIS A 6 14.34 23.71 -15.61
C HIS A 6 13.33 23.15 -16.62
N PRO A 7 12.86 21.90 -16.45
CA PRO A 7 13.33 20.92 -15.46
C PRO A 7 14.70 20.33 -15.82
N ARG A 8 15.48 19.91 -14.80
CA ARG A 8 16.67 19.07 -15.00
C ARG A 8 16.21 17.66 -15.40
N ILE A 9 16.42 17.29 -16.66
CA ILE A 9 16.09 15.95 -17.16
C ILE A 9 17.32 15.04 -16.99
N PRO A 10 17.20 13.90 -16.28
CA PRO A 10 18.29 12.96 -16.12
C PRO A 10 18.61 12.25 -17.44
N VAL A 11 19.89 11.98 -17.68
CA VAL A 11 20.35 11.13 -18.81
C VAL A 11 20.45 9.67 -18.38
N CYS A 12 20.90 9.42 -17.15
CA CYS A 12 21.03 8.08 -16.58
C CYS A 12 20.80 8.14 -15.08
N THR A 13 19.88 7.31 -14.58
CA THR A 13 19.51 7.25 -13.17
C THR A 13 20.05 6.00 -12.51
N TYR A 14 20.58 6.11 -11.28
CA TYR A 14 21.01 4.96 -10.48
C TYR A 14 20.19 4.83 -9.20
N ARG A 15 19.44 3.72 -9.04
CA ARG A 15 18.59 3.49 -7.86
C ARG A 15 19.43 3.16 -6.62
N LEU A 16 19.31 3.96 -5.56
CA LEU A 16 19.89 3.69 -4.25
C LEU A 16 18.81 3.30 -3.25
N GLN A 17 19.01 2.18 -2.54
CA GLN A 17 18.11 1.68 -1.50
C GLN A 17 18.62 2.13 -0.13
N PHE A 18 18.10 3.25 0.37
CA PHE A 18 18.44 3.78 1.69
C PHE A 18 17.80 2.98 2.81
N ASN A 19 18.60 2.71 3.85
CA ASN A 19 18.19 2.06 5.09
C ASN A 19 19.29 2.23 6.14
N ARG A 20 19.15 1.58 7.29
CA ARG A 20 20.16 1.62 8.37
C ARG A 20 21.56 1.09 8.01
N TRP A 21 21.69 0.26 6.97
CA TRP A 21 22.98 -0.27 6.51
C TRP A 21 23.56 0.55 5.36
N PHE A 22 22.71 1.18 4.54
CA PHE A 22 23.11 2.07 3.46
C PHE A 22 22.57 3.49 3.71
N THR A 23 23.34 4.28 4.44
CA THR A 23 23.01 5.62 4.95
C THR A 23 23.39 6.76 3.99
N PHE A 24 23.03 8.01 4.31
CA PHE A 24 23.50 9.17 3.53
C PHE A 24 25.03 9.28 3.50
N ALA A 25 25.71 8.92 4.59
CA ALA A 25 27.18 8.89 4.63
C ALA A 25 27.75 7.86 3.63
N ARG A 26 27.17 6.66 3.55
CA ARG A 26 27.58 5.64 2.57
C ARG A 26 27.25 6.03 1.14
N ALA A 27 26.09 6.64 0.91
CA ALA A 27 25.73 7.16 -0.40
C ALA A 27 26.71 8.24 -0.87
N ARG A 28 27.19 9.11 0.03
CA ARG A 28 28.23 10.10 -0.27
C ARG A 28 29.53 9.46 -0.74
N GLU A 29 29.98 8.39 -0.08
CA GLU A 29 31.24 7.70 -0.41
C GLU A 29 31.28 7.19 -1.86
N ILE A 30 30.13 6.82 -2.44
CA ILE A 30 30.07 6.24 -3.79
C ILE A 30 29.80 7.27 -4.89
N VAL A 31 29.54 8.54 -4.57
CA VAL A 31 29.24 9.56 -5.60
C VAL A 31 30.34 9.67 -6.67
N PRO A 32 31.65 9.70 -6.33
CA PRO A 32 32.71 9.72 -7.34
C PRO A 32 32.70 8.49 -8.25
N TYR A 33 32.38 7.31 -7.69
CA TYR A 33 32.22 6.09 -8.47
C TYR A 33 31.04 6.19 -9.45
N LEU A 34 29.88 6.67 -8.99
CA LEU A 34 28.69 6.84 -9.84
C LEU A 34 28.97 7.84 -10.98
N ARG A 35 29.68 8.93 -10.69
CA ARG A 35 30.09 9.90 -11.70
C ARG A 35 31.04 9.28 -12.74
N ALA A 36 31.98 8.45 -12.31
CA ALA A 36 32.91 7.74 -13.20
C ALA A 36 32.19 6.68 -14.07
N LEU A 37 31.15 6.03 -13.52
CA LEU A 37 30.29 5.09 -14.24
C LEU A 37 29.44 5.79 -15.32
N GLY A 38 29.23 7.11 -15.22
CA GLY A 38 28.43 7.89 -16.17
C GLY A 38 27.00 8.18 -15.71
N VAL A 39 26.68 7.91 -14.45
CA VAL A 39 25.37 8.24 -13.86
C VAL A 39 25.23 9.77 -13.80
N SER A 40 24.09 10.29 -14.24
CA SER A 40 23.80 11.73 -14.17
C SER A 40 23.06 12.09 -12.88
N ASP A 41 22.18 11.20 -12.41
CA ASP A 41 21.30 11.48 -11.28
C ASP A 41 21.11 10.24 -10.41
N VAL A 42 21.07 10.43 -9.10
CA VAL A 42 20.67 9.37 -8.17
C VAL A 42 19.15 9.27 -8.16
N TYR A 43 18.62 8.06 -8.23
CA TYR A 43 17.22 7.76 -7.93
C TYR A 43 17.15 7.20 -6.51
N ALA A 44 16.81 8.05 -5.54
CA ALA A 44 16.79 7.68 -4.13
C ALA A 44 15.47 6.99 -3.77
N SER A 45 15.53 5.86 -3.02
CA SER A 45 14.37 5.33 -2.32
C SER A 45 13.80 6.33 -1.31
N PRO A 46 12.57 6.09 -0.78
CA PRO A 46 12.02 6.97 0.25
C PRO A 46 12.95 7.06 1.45
N TYR A 47 13.23 8.28 1.90
CA TYR A 47 14.10 8.56 3.04
C TYR A 47 13.47 9.46 4.10
N PHE A 48 12.16 9.67 4.01
CA PHE A 48 11.38 10.27 5.10
C PHE A 48 11.15 9.26 6.23
N GLN A 49 10.81 9.78 7.39
CA GLN A 49 10.74 8.99 8.62
C GLN A 49 9.76 7.83 8.43
N ALA A 50 10.28 6.61 8.58
CA ALA A 50 9.54 5.36 8.54
C ALA A 50 9.76 4.59 9.87
N SER A 51 9.35 3.33 9.95
CA SER A 51 9.75 2.45 11.06
C SER A 51 11.29 2.42 11.20
N PRO A 52 11.85 2.38 12.42
CA PRO A 52 13.30 2.19 12.63
C PRO A 52 13.85 0.90 12.03
N GLU A 53 12.98 -0.11 11.90
CA GLU A 53 13.32 -1.42 11.31
C GLU A 53 13.11 -1.47 9.79
N SER A 54 12.57 -0.38 9.20
CA SER A 54 12.28 -0.33 7.77
C SER A 54 13.55 -0.48 6.94
N MET A 55 13.47 -1.37 5.96
CA MET A 55 14.53 -1.63 4.99
C MET A 55 14.29 -0.95 3.64
N HIS A 56 13.13 -0.32 3.47
CA HIS A 56 12.64 0.18 2.18
C HIS A 56 12.07 1.61 2.23
N GLY A 57 11.56 2.07 3.38
CA GLY A 57 11.08 3.45 3.57
C GLY A 57 9.63 3.75 3.14
N TYR A 58 8.93 2.81 2.49
CA TYR A 58 7.52 2.96 2.08
C TYR A 58 6.50 3.09 3.23
N ASP A 59 6.84 2.62 4.41
CA ASP A 59 6.04 2.70 5.64
C ASP A 59 6.23 4.05 6.36
N ILE A 60 6.02 5.16 5.64
CA ILE A 60 6.25 6.53 6.15
C ILE A 60 5.36 6.82 7.36
N THR A 61 5.95 7.27 8.46
CA THR A 61 5.28 7.66 9.69
C THR A 61 5.27 9.18 9.90
N ASP A 62 6.16 9.92 9.22
CA ASP A 62 6.17 11.38 9.16
C ASP A 62 6.82 11.87 7.86
N HIS A 63 6.03 12.45 6.96
CA HIS A 63 6.51 13.00 5.68
C HIS A 63 7.41 14.23 5.83
N ASN A 64 7.42 14.89 6.99
CA ASN A 64 8.14 16.14 7.21
C ASN A 64 9.39 15.97 8.07
N ARG A 65 9.92 14.75 8.15
CA ARG A 65 11.13 14.44 8.88
C ARG A 65 12.00 13.46 8.10
N LEU A 66 13.31 13.71 8.06
CA LEU A 66 14.28 12.74 7.54
C LEU A 66 14.35 11.52 8.46
N ASN A 67 14.49 10.33 7.88
CA ASN A 67 14.56 9.10 8.65
C ASN A 67 15.83 9.05 9.51
N ALA A 68 15.66 9.07 10.83
CA ALA A 68 16.77 9.01 11.78
C ALA A 68 17.64 7.75 11.65
N ALA A 69 17.10 6.64 11.12
CA ALA A 69 17.87 5.43 10.87
C ALA A 69 18.79 5.53 9.64
N ILE A 70 18.49 6.44 8.69
CA ILE A 70 19.29 6.67 7.47
C ILE A 70 20.36 7.74 7.71
N GLY A 71 20.07 8.77 8.51
CA GLY A 71 21.05 9.77 8.89
C GLY A 71 20.43 11.11 9.33
N SER A 72 21.29 11.98 9.83
CA SER A 72 20.98 13.34 10.24
C SER A 72 20.83 14.31 9.05
N ARG A 73 20.27 15.50 9.30
CA ARG A 73 20.21 16.57 8.30
C ARG A 73 21.60 16.99 7.82
N VAL A 74 22.60 16.99 8.71
CA VAL A 74 23.99 17.32 8.36
C VAL A 74 24.57 16.31 7.37
N GLU A 75 24.31 15.02 7.58
CA GLU A 75 24.77 13.97 6.66
C GLU A 75 24.03 14.02 5.31
N TYR A 76 22.73 14.33 5.32
CA TYR A 76 21.95 14.58 4.11
C TYR A 76 22.51 15.76 3.31
N ASP A 77 22.71 16.90 3.96
CA ASP A 77 23.23 18.11 3.30
C ASP A 77 24.65 17.87 2.73
N ALA A 78 25.48 17.09 3.44
CA ALA A 78 26.81 16.72 2.96
C ALA A 78 26.76 15.77 1.74
N TRP A 79 25.80 14.86 1.69
CA TRP A 79 25.57 14.01 0.52
C TRP A 79 25.08 14.82 -0.68
N VAL A 80 24.12 15.73 -0.47
CA VAL A 80 23.62 16.64 -1.52
C VAL A 80 24.75 17.53 -2.06
N ALA A 81 25.60 18.07 -1.19
CA ALA A 81 26.75 18.88 -1.61
C ALA A 81 27.73 18.08 -2.50
N GLU A 82 27.97 16.80 -2.18
CA GLU A 82 28.82 15.92 -2.98
C GLU A 82 28.20 15.62 -4.35
N LEU A 83 26.88 15.40 -4.42
CA LEU A 83 26.17 15.26 -5.70
C LEU A 83 26.34 16.51 -6.56
N HIS A 84 26.13 17.70 -5.99
CA HIS A 84 26.27 18.97 -6.70
C HIS A 84 27.71 19.21 -7.17
N ALA A 85 28.72 18.88 -6.34
CA ALA A 85 30.13 18.97 -6.71
C ALA A 85 30.49 18.10 -7.92
N ASN A 86 29.76 17.01 -8.13
CA ASN A 86 29.91 16.10 -9.28
C ASN A 86 28.92 16.39 -10.43
N GLY A 87 28.14 17.49 -10.35
CA GLY A 87 27.16 17.87 -11.36
C GLY A 87 25.92 16.96 -11.42
N MET A 88 25.68 16.20 -10.35
CA MET A 88 24.59 15.23 -10.24
C MET A 88 23.38 15.83 -9.52
N GLY A 89 22.18 15.38 -9.92
CA GLY A 89 20.92 15.66 -9.21
C GLY A 89 20.41 14.41 -8.48
N GLN A 90 19.23 14.54 -7.88
CA GLN A 90 18.50 13.37 -7.34
C GLN A 90 17.01 13.41 -7.68
N ILE A 91 16.48 12.22 -7.89
CA ILE A 91 15.06 11.92 -7.97
C ILE A 91 14.65 11.31 -6.64
N LEU A 92 13.76 11.96 -5.90
CA LEU A 92 13.21 11.42 -4.67
C LEU A 92 11.99 10.55 -4.99
N ASP A 93 11.98 9.34 -4.46
CA ASP A 93 10.81 8.48 -4.40
C ASP A 93 9.86 8.92 -3.29
N PHE A 94 8.67 9.40 -3.68
CA PHE A 94 7.68 9.97 -2.78
C PHE A 94 6.44 9.08 -2.70
N VAL A 95 5.94 8.87 -1.48
CA VAL A 95 4.83 7.95 -1.17
C VAL A 95 3.58 8.74 -0.74
N PRO A 96 2.66 9.03 -1.68
CA PRO A 96 1.47 9.83 -1.40
C PRO A 96 0.25 9.00 -0.98
N ASN A 97 0.20 7.71 -1.29
CA ASN A 97 -1.05 6.95 -1.14
C ASN A 97 -1.32 6.55 0.30
N HIS A 98 -0.29 6.32 1.11
CA HIS A 98 -0.42 5.66 2.40
C HIS A 98 0.68 6.05 3.40
N MET A 99 0.48 5.67 4.66
CA MET A 99 1.43 5.83 5.77
C MET A 99 1.52 4.55 6.61
N GLY A 100 2.68 4.33 7.24
CA GLY A 100 2.89 3.31 8.26
C GLY A 100 2.07 3.61 9.52
N VAL A 101 1.29 2.63 9.99
CA VAL A 101 0.37 2.77 11.14
C VAL A 101 0.56 1.71 12.24
N MET A 102 1.46 0.74 12.05
CA MET A 102 1.71 -0.30 13.06
C MET A 102 2.47 0.21 14.29
N GLN A 103 3.24 1.29 14.15
CA GLN A 103 4.08 1.83 15.22
C GLN A 103 3.52 3.15 15.78
N SER A 104 3.79 3.40 17.04
CA SER A 104 3.31 4.58 17.79
C SER A 104 3.99 5.90 17.42
N ASN A 105 4.78 5.92 16.35
CA ASN A 105 5.47 7.12 15.84
C ASN A 105 4.65 7.92 14.83
N ASN A 106 3.58 7.34 14.25
CA ASN A 106 2.67 8.09 13.37
C ASN A 106 1.70 8.95 14.22
N LYS A 107 2.03 10.23 14.37
CA LYS A 107 1.25 11.18 15.19
C LYS A 107 -0.19 11.35 14.71
N TRP A 108 -0.42 11.35 13.41
CA TRP A 108 -1.77 11.50 12.85
C TRP A 108 -2.62 10.29 13.20
N TRP A 109 -2.08 9.08 13.01
CA TRP A 109 -2.79 7.85 13.33
C TRP A 109 -3.04 7.69 14.82
N ILE A 110 -2.06 7.99 15.68
CA ILE A 110 -2.23 7.94 17.15
C ILE A 110 -3.32 8.92 17.61
N ASP A 111 -3.39 10.13 17.06
CA ASP A 111 -4.45 11.08 17.40
C ASP A 111 -5.84 10.57 16.97
N VAL A 112 -5.94 9.88 15.81
CA VAL A 112 -7.15 9.19 15.36
C VAL A 112 -7.54 8.06 16.31
N LEU A 113 -6.61 7.22 16.72
CA LEU A 113 -6.89 6.14 17.69
C LEU A 113 -7.33 6.69 19.05
N GLU A 114 -6.79 7.83 19.47
CA GLU A 114 -7.17 8.48 20.72
C GLU A 114 -8.55 9.15 20.64
N ASN A 115 -8.89 9.77 19.50
CA ASN A 115 -10.05 10.68 19.40
C ASN A 115 -11.16 10.23 18.46
N GLY A 116 -10.99 9.13 17.72
CA GLY A 116 -11.98 8.63 16.79
C GLY A 116 -12.37 9.67 15.73
N PRO A 117 -13.67 9.75 15.36
CA PRO A 117 -14.17 10.78 14.44
C PRO A 117 -13.86 12.23 14.85
N SER A 118 -13.61 12.49 16.14
CA SER A 118 -13.24 13.82 16.64
C SER A 118 -11.75 14.17 16.53
N SER A 119 -10.94 13.33 15.89
CA SER A 119 -9.55 13.70 15.57
C SER A 119 -9.53 14.75 14.46
N ILE A 120 -8.64 15.73 14.57
CA ILE A 120 -8.37 16.67 13.47
C ILE A 120 -7.76 15.97 12.24
N TYR A 121 -7.19 14.78 12.45
CA TYR A 121 -6.62 13.91 11.42
C TYR A 121 -7.59 12.79 11.00
N ALA A 122 -8.79 12.68 11.56
CA ALA A 122 -9.78 11.69 11.09
C ALA A 122 -10.06 11.82 9.59
N PRO A 123 -10.15 13.03 8.99
CA PRO A 123 -10.31 13.19 7.55
C PRO A 123 -9.05 12.86 6.73
N TYR A 124 -7.87 12.73 7.37
CA TYR A 124 -6.62 12.49 6.65
C TYR A 124 -6.55 11.05 6.13
N PHE A 125 -7.18 10.10 6.83
CA PHE A 125 -7.21 8.69 6.47
C PHE A 125 -8.56 8.32 5.82
N ASP A 126 -8.53 7.32 4.95
CA ASP A 126 -9.74 6.78 4.30
C ASP A 126 -10.34 5.67 5.18
N ILE A 127 -11.10 6.08 6.20
CA ILE A 127 -11.75 5.22 7.19
C ILE A 127 -13.27 5.21 6.95
N ASP A 128 -13.86 4.01 6.87
CA ASP A 128 -15.31 3.83 6.96
C ASP A 128 -15.72 3.79 8.44
N TRP A 129 -16.28 4.91 8.91
CA TRP A 129 -16.77 5.08 10.28
C TRP A 129 -18.14 4.45 10.52
N ALA A 130 -18.85 4.02 9.47
CA ALA A 130 -20.16 3.38 9.55
C ALA A 130 -20.21 2.07 8.73
N PRO A 131 -19.31 1.11 9.03
CA PRO A 131 -19.29 -0.18 8.35
C PRO A 131 -20.53 -1.01 8.68
N LEU A 132 -20.76 -2.09 7.92
CA LEU A 132 -21.92 -2.98 8.12
C LEU A 132 -22.00 -3.55 9.55
N LYS A 133 -20.85 -3.83 10.17
CA LYS A 133 -20.77 -4.32 11.54
C LYS A 133 -21.01 -3.17 12.53
N SER A 134 -22.16 -3.18 13.19
CA SER A 134 -22.58 -2.14 14.15
C SER A 134 -21.56 -1.88 15.26
N ASP A 135 -20.86 -2.92 15.73
CA ASP A 135 -19.88 -2.83 16.82
C ASP A 135 -18.60 -2.06 16.42
N LEU A 136 -18.38 -1.84 15.12
CA LEU A 136 -17.29 -1.04 14.56
C LEU A 136 -17.71 0.41 14.26
N ARG A 137 -18.97 0.78 14.50
CA ARG A 137 -19.40 2.17 14.30
C ARG A 137 -18.57 3.12 15.16
N ASP A 138 -18.06 4.18 14.53
CA ASP A 138 -17.19 5.19 15.13
C ASP A 138 -15.90 4.63 15.76
N LYS A 139 -15.46 3.44 15.31
CA LYS A 139 -14.22 2.78 15.77
C LYS A 139 -13.33 2.37 14.61
N VAL A 140 -12.02 2.33 14.84
CA VAL A 140 -11.05 1.74 13.90
C VAL A 140 -10.76 0.29 14.29
N LEU A 141 -10.86 -0.67 13.36
CA LEU A 141 -10.42 -2.04 13.62
C LEU A 141 -8.88 -2.13 13.58
N LEU A 142 -8.27 -2.68 14.61
CA LEU A 142 -6.83 -2.94 14.68
C LEU A 142 -6.55 -4.46 14.75
N PRO A 143 -6.30 -5.11 13.60
CA PRO A 143 -6.07 -6.55 13.53
C PRO A 143 -4.63 -6.93 13.90
N ILE A 144 -4.20 -6.61 15.12
CA ILE A 144 -2.81 -6.74 15.59
C ILE A 144 -2.60 -7.90 16.57
N LEU A 145 -3.67 -8.55 17.02
CA LEU A 145 -3.56 -9.59 18.05
C LEU A 145 -3.03 -10.89 17.45
N THR A 146 -2.19 -11.59 18.21
CA THR A 146 -1.62 -12.90 17.83
C THR A 146 -2.59 -14.06 18.00
N ASP A 147 -3.67 -13.86 18.76
CA ASP A 147 -4.69 -14.85 19.08
C ASP A 147 -6.06 -14.16 19.28
N GLN A 148 -7.10 -14.93 19.59
CA GLN A 148 -8.44 -14.40 19.90
C GLN A 148 -8.40 -13.46 21.11
N TYR A 149 -9.16 -12.36 21.01
CA TYR A 149 -9.21 -11.26 21.99
C TYR A 149 -9.31 -11.75 23.45
N GLY A 150 -10.30 -12.61 23.76
CA GLY A 150 -10.49 -13.10 25.13
C GLY A 150 -9.29 -13.89 25.68
N ARG A 151 -8.61 -14.67 24.83
CA ARG A 151 -7.39 -15.39 25.24
C ARG A 151 -6.23 -14.44 25.53
N VAL A 152 -6.07 -13.40 24.71
CA VAL A 152 -5.04 -12.38 24.91
C VAL A 152 -5.31 -11.57 26.18
N LEU A 153 -6.58 -11.22 26.41
CA LEU A 153 -7.04 -10.52 27.61
C LEU A 153 -6.77 -11.33 28.88
N GLU A 154 -7.28 -12.56 28.95
CA GLU A 154 -7.22 -13.39 30.17
C GLU A 154 -5.80 -13.91 30.48
N ARG A 155 -4.89 -13.91 29.50
CA ARG A 155 -3.45 -14.14 29.72
C ARG A 155 -2.73 -12.92 30.30
N GLY A 156 -3.41 -11.79 30.46
CA GLY A 156 -2.83 -10.54 30.96
C GLY A 156 -1.78 -9.94 30.02
N GLU A 157 -1.93 -10.15 28.70
CA GLU A 157 -1.02 -9.60 27.69
C GLU A 157 -1.27 -8.11 27.42
N PHE A 158 -2.48 -7.61 27.73
CA PHE A 158 -2.77 -6.18 27.77
C PHE A 158 -2.39 -5.59 29.11
N ARG A 159 -1.70 -4.43 29.10
CA ARG A 159 -1.40 -3.67 30.32
C ARG A 159 -1.71 -2.20 30.15
N VAL A 160 -2.60 -1.67 30.98
CA VAL A 160 -2.83 -0.24 31.10
C VAL A 160 -1.70 0.37 31.91
N ARG A 161 -1.10 1.44 31.39
CA ARG A 161 -0.03 2.21 32.05
C ARG A 161 -0.37 3.69 32.05
N PHE A 162 0.23 4.41 32.99
CA PHE A 162 0.19 5.86 33.08
C PHE A 162 1.61 6.43 32.90
N GLU A 163 1.79 7.26 31.88
CA GLU A 163 3.07 7.87 31.51
C GLU A 163 2.80 9.31 31.04
N GLU A 164 3.53 10.30 31.56
CA GLU A 164 3.47 11.72 31.13
C GLU A 164 2.05 12.30 31.08
N GLY A 165 1.25 12.05 32.12
CA GLY A 165 -0.12 12.58 32.22
C GLY A 165 -1.16 11.85 31.36
N ALA A 166 -0.77 10.81 30.62
CA ALA A 166 -1.64 10.05 29.74
C ALA A 166 -1.71 8.56 30.11
N PHE A 167 -2.86 7.95 29.83
CA PHE A 167 -3.02 6.50 29.93
C PHE A 167 -2.85 5.85 28.56
N CYS A 168 -2.17 4.70 28.53
CA CYS A 168 -2.00 3.90 27.31
C CYS A 168 -2.21 2.41 27.60
N ILE A 169 -2.64 1.67 26.58
CA ILE A 169 -2.67 0.22 26.57
C ILE A 169 -1.38 -0.27 25.91
N VAL A 170 -0.64 -1.09 26.63
CA VAL A 170 0.55 -1.79 26.13
C VAL A 170 0.16 -3.19 25.72
N TYR A 171 0.43 -3.55 24.47
CA TYR A 171 0.33 -4.91 23.95
C TYR A 171 1.61 -5.27 23.23
N ARG A 172 2.37 -6.23 23.78
CA ARG A 172 3.73 -6.57 23.31
C ARG A 172 4.60 -5.30 23.24
N ASN A 173 5.02 -4.89 22.05
CA ASN A 173 5.85 -3.70 21.82
C ASN A 173 5.05 -2.47 21.39
N GLN A 174 3.73 -2.57 21.29
CA GLN A 174 2.87 -1.46 20.87
C GLN A 174 2.30 -0.71 22.07
N LYS A 175 2.27 0.62 21.96
CA LYS A 175 1.59 1.53 22.89
C LYS A 175 0.42 2.17 22.17
N LEU A 176 -0.80 1.88 22.63
CA LEU A 176 -2.04 2.41 22.08
C LEU A 176 -2.62 3.46 23.02
N PRO A 177 -3.11 4.61 22.51
CA PRO A 177 -3.64 5.66 23.36
C PRO A 177 -4.97 5.23 23.99
N ILE A 178 -5.26 5.72 25.18
CA ILE A 178 -6.62 5.65 25.75
C ILE A 178 -7.32 6.98 25.47
N ALA A 179 -8.58 6.91 25.05
CA ALA A 179 -9.39 8.09 24.78
C ALA A 179 -9.54 8.93 26.08
N PRO A 180 -9.22 10.24 26.09
CA PRO A 180 -9.21 11.04 27.31
C PRO A 180 -10.52 10.97 28.13
N GLY A 181 -11.68 10.99 27.46
CA GLY A 181 -12.98 10.87 28.14
C GLY A 181 -13.18 9.55 28.90
N THR A 182 -12.46 8.47 28.52
CA THR A 182 -12.49 7.18 29.24
C THR A 182 -11.47 7.10 30.37
N TYR A 183 -10.65 8.14 30.61
CA TYR A 183 -9.79 8.20 31.80
C TYR A 183 -10.62 8.14 33.09
N ARG A 184 -11.88 8.57 33.04
CA ARG A 184 -12.83 8.48 34.17
C ARG A 184 -12.94 7.05 34.73
N PHE A 185 -12.94 6.03 33.89
CA PHE A 185 -12.96 4.62 34.32
C PHE A 185 -11.81 4.28 35.28
N ILE A 186 -10.65 4.91 35.10
CA ILE A 186 -9.46 4.70 35.91
C ILE A 186 -9.44 5.68 37.09
N LEU A 187 -9.72 6.95 36.82
CA LEU A 187 -9.60 8.03 37.79
C LEU A 187 -10.70 8.00 38.85
N GLU A 188 -11.90 7.48 38.57
CA GLU A 188 -12.94 7.29 39.57
C GLU A 188 -12.53 6.22 40.60
N LEU A 189 -11.92 5.11 40.17
CA LEU A 189 -11.30 4.11 41.06
C LEU A 189 -10.12 4.69 41.84
N ALA A 190 -9.29 5.52 41.19
CA ALA A 190 -8.21 6.22 41.89
C ALA A 190 -8.75 7.20 42.94
N LEU A 191 -9.87 7.88 42.68
CA LEU A 191 -10.52 8.77 43.65
C LEU A 191 -11.01 8.01 44.89
N GLU A 192 -11.56 6.81 44.72
CA GLU A 192 -11.93 5.93 45.85
C GLU A 192 -10.70 5.59 46.72
N ASN A 193 -9.56 5.35 46.09
CA ASN A 193 -8.29 5.12 46.78
C ASN A 193 -7.71 6.37 47.46
N LEU A 194 -8.27 7.56 47.19
CA LEU A 194 -7.92 8.82 47.83
C LEU A 194 -8.93 9.26 48.90
N ALA A 195 -9.89 8.41 49.28
CA ALA A 195 -11.00 8.78 50.17
C ALA A 195 -10.56 9.33 51.55
N ASP A 196 -9.37 8.96 52.04
CA ASP A 196 -8.82 9.45 53.30
C ASP A 196 -8.23 10.87 53.19
N TYR A 197 -8.04 11.38 51.98
CA TYR A 197 -7.42 12.69 51.69
C TYR A 197 -8.42 13.76 51.26
N LYS A 198 -9.72 13.60 51.56
CA LYS A 198 -10.80 14.50 51.12
C LYS A 198 -10.61 15.99 51.45
N ASN A 199 -9.84 16.29 52.49
CA ASN A 199 -9.59 17.66 52.95
C ASN A 199 -8.34 18.29 52.31
N GLU A 200 -7.58 17.53 51.53
CA GLU A 200 -6.37 18.00 50.87
C GLU A 200 -6.72 18.77 49.59
N GLU A 201 -5.97 19.83 49.29
CA GLU A 201 -6.21 20.66 48.10
C GLU A 201 -6.10 19.86 46.80
N PHE A 202 -5.17 18.90 46.73
CA PHE A 202 -4.99 18.04 45.56
C PHE A 202 -6.22 17.14 45.29
N TYR A 203 -7.01 16.82 46.31
CA TYR A 203 -8.23 16.01 46.15
C TYR A 203 -9.30 16.80 45.37
N GLY A 204 -9.51 18.07 45.73
CA GLY A 204 -10.43 18.96 45.03
C GLY A 204 -10.02 19.20 43.58
N GLU A 205 -8.72 19.39 43.33
CA GLU A 205 -8.19 19.53 41.96
C GLU A 205 -8.34 18.23 41.15
N PHE A 206 -8.15 17.07 41.77
CA PHE A 206 -8.39 15.77 41.13
C PHE A 206 -9.87 15.59 40.73
N GLN A 207 -10.81 16.03 41.58
CA GLN A 207 -12.23 16.07 41.23
C GLN A 207 -12.51 17.04 40.08
N SER A 208 -11.86 18.22 40.06
CA SER A 208 -11.98 19.17 38.96
C SER A 208 -11.50 18.59 37.62
N VAL A 209 -10.44 17.76 37.63
CA VAL A 209 -9.98 17.03 36.44
C VAL A 209 -11.04 16.03 35.96
N LEU A 210 -11.67 15.27 36.86
CA LEU A 210 -12.77 14.36 36.52
C LEU A 210 -13.95 15.13 35.89
N THR A 211 -14.31 16.29 36.44
CA THR A 211 -15.36 17.14 35.87
C THR A 211 -14.98 17.66 34.48
N ALA A 212 -13.72 18.05 34.27
CA ALA A 212 -13.25 18.49 32.95
C ALA A 212 -13.33 17.35 31.90
N LEU A 213 -13.01 16.12 32.29
CA LEU A 213 -13.13 14.94 31.44
C LEU A 213 -14.58 14.61 31.08
N GLU A 214 -15.51 14.83 32.02
CA GLU A 214 -16.95 14.67 31.80
C GLU A 214 -17.52 15.64 30.77
N HIS A 215 -17.04 16.89 30.79
CA HIS A 215 -17.49 17.94 29.88
C HIS A 215 -16.74 17.97 28.55
N LEU A 216 -15.72 17.11 28.38
CA LEU A 216 -14.99 17.02 27.12
C LEU A 216 -15.95 16.63 25.99
N PRO A 217 -15.95 17.34 24.84
CA PRO A 217 -16.80 16.98 23.71
C PRO A 217 -16.64 15.50 23.33
N LYS A 218 -17.74 14.82 23.01
CA LYS A 218 -17.72 13.38 22.71
C LYS A 218 -16.79 13.09 21.53
N ARG A 219 -16.18 11.90 21.52
CA ARG A 219 -15.28 11.46 20.42
C ARG A 219 -15.96 11.25 19.06
N THR A 220 -17.29 11.33 19.02
CA THR A 220 -18.12 11.22 17.81
C THR A 220 -18.59 12.57 17.30
N THR A 221 -18.27 13.67 18.01
CA THR A 221 -18.65 15.01 17.60
C THR A 221 -17.74 15.50 16.49
N THR A 222 -18.32 15.97 15.38
CA THR A 222 -17.58 16.40 14.17
C THR A 222 -17.68 17.91 13.89
N GLU A 223 -18.34 18.67 14.77
CA GLU A 223 -18.46 20.13 14.66
C GLU A 223 -17.09 20.83 14.89
N PRO A 224 -16.60 21.69 13.98
CA PRO A 224 -15.25 22.26 14.05
C PRO A 224 -14.88 22.93 15.38
N GLU A 225 -15.80 23.68 15.98
CA GLU A 225 -15.57 24.35 17.27
C GLU A 225 -15.35 23.34 18.39
N LYS A 226 -16.13 22.25 18.39
CA LYS A 226 -16.04 21.16 19.36
C LYS A 226 -14.80 20.29 19.15
N LEU A 227 -14.36 20.11 17.91
CA LEU A 227 -13.08 19.47 17.60
C LEU A 227 -11.91 20.27 18.20
N ALA A 228 -11.89 21.58 17.97
CA ALA A 228 -10.86 22.46 18.51
C ALA A 228 -10.89 22.54 20.05
N GLU A 229 -12.08 22.60 20.65
CA GLU A 229 -12.29 22.52 22.10
C GLU A 229 -11.71 21.21 22.65
N ARG A 230 -12.11 20.06 22.10
CA ARG A 230 -11.62 18.75 22.53
C ARG A 230 -10.09 18.64 22.41
N ALA A 231 -9.52 19.08 21.28
CA ALA A 231 -8.10 19.00 21.02
C ALA A 231 -7.27 19.82 22.03
N ARG A 232 -7.80 20.97 22.48
CA ARG A 232 -7.15 21.81 23.49
C ARG A 232 -7.35 21.27 24.91
N GLU A 233 -8.60 20.98 25.30
CA GLU A 233 -8.94 20.61 26.68
C GLU A 233 -8.33 19.25 27.08
N LYS A 234 -8.21 18.30 26.13
CA LYS A 234 -7.56 17.00 26.42
C LYS A 234 -6.10 17.18 26.87
N GLU A 235 -5.36 18.10 26.23
CA GLU A 235 -3.95 18.34 26.56
C GLU A 235 -3.79 19.16 27.85
N ILE A 236 -4.76 20.03 28.16
CA ILE A 236 -4.83 20.69 29.47
C ILE A 236 -5.04 19.65 30.58
N VAL A 237 -5.98 18.72 30.40
CA VAL A 237 -6.23 17.65 31.37
C VAL A 237 -5.00 16.79 31.60
N LYS A 238 -4.31 16.32 30.54
CA LYS A 238 -3.09 15.51 30.67
C LYS A 238 -2.00 16.23 31.48
N ARG A 239 -1.75 17.52 31.19
CA ARG A 239 -0.78 18.33 31.94
C ARG A 239 -1.18 18.52 33.41
N ARG A 240 -2.48 18.74 33.69
CA ARG A 240 -3.00 18.82 35.06
C ARG A 240 -2.76 17.51 35.82
N LEU A 241 -3.08 16.36 35.21
CA LEU A 241 -2.82 15.04 35.79
C LEU A 241 -1.34 14.81 36.07
N GLU A 242 -0.46 15.14 35.11
CA GLU A 242 0.98 14.99 35.28
C GLU A 242 1.50 15.85 36.45
N SER A 243 1.16 17.15 36.48
CA SER A 243 1.52 18.05 37.57
C SER A 243 1.02 17.53 38.92
N ARG A 244 -0.22 17.04 39.00
CA ARG A 244 -0.75 16.46 40.24
C ARG A 244 0.03 15.24 40.70
N CYS A 245 0.41 14.35 39.79
CA CYS A 245 1.23 13.18 40.13
C CYS A 245 2.67 13.55 40.56
N GLN A 246 3.22 14.66 40.06
CA GLN A 246 4.52 15.17 40.47
C GLN A 246 4.49 15.85 41.84
N GLU A 247 3.41 16.60 42.13
CA GLU A 247 3.27 17.36 43.37
C GLU A 247 2.77 16.52 44.55
N ALA A 248 1.93 15.51 44.29
CA ALA A 248 1.31 14.67 45.33
C ALA A 248 1.53 13.17 45.03
N PRO A 249 2.52 12.51 45.67
CA PRO A 249 2.80 11.09 45.50
C PRO A 249 1.60 10.17 45.78
N GLN A 250 0.69 10.60 46.65
CA GLN A 250 -0.55 9.90 47.00
C GLN A 250 -1.45 9.72 45.77
N VAL A 251 -1.54 10.75 44.90
CA VAL A 251 -2.33 10.70 43.66
C VAL A 251 -1.75 9.65 42.72
N ARG A 252 -0.44 9.65 42.54
CA ARG A 252 0.25 8.64 41.72
C ARG A 252 0.02 7.23 42.26
N HIS A 253 0.16 7.03 43.56
CA HIS A 253 -0.05 5.72 44.18
C HIS A 253 -1.50 5.24 44.03
N ALA A 254 -2.48 6.14 44.16
CA ALA A 254 -3.89 5.82 43.95
C ALA A 254 -4.18 5.41 42.50
N ILE A 255 -3.57 6.08 41.51
CA ILE A 255 -3.65 5.69 40.11
C ILE A 255 -2.99 4.32 39.90
N GLU A 256 -1.79 4.09 40.43
CA GLU A 256 -1.09 2.80 40.29
C GLU A 256 -1.91 1.64 40.89
N LYS A 257 -2.60 1.87 42.02
CA LYS A 257 -3.50 0.89 42.64
C LYS A 257 -4.74 0.63 41.77
N ALA A 258 -5.36 1.67 41.23
CA ALA A 258 -6.48 1.51 40.28
C ALA A 258 -6.06 0.75 39.01
N LEU A 259 -4.86 1.03 38.48
CA LEU A 259 -4.31 0.31 37.33
C LEU A 259 -4.03 -1.16 37.64
N ALA A 260 -3.53 -1.49 38.83
CA ALA A 260 -3.31 -2.87 39.24
C ALA A 260 -4.63 -3.67 39.29
N GLU A 261 -5.70 -3.05 39.77
CA GLU A 261 -7.04 -3.65 39.80
C GLU A 261 -7.61 -3.84 38.38
N ILE A 262 -7.53 -2.82 37.52
CA ILE A 262 -8.01 -2.90 36.13
C ILE A 262 -7.26 -3.98 35.37
N ASN A 263 -5.93 -4.06 35.53
CA ASN A 263 -5.08 -4.97 34.76
C ASN A 263 -5.33 -6.46 35.01
N GLY A 264 -6.12 -6.83 36.02
CA GLY A 264 -6.52 -8.20 36.30
C GLY A 264 -5.37 -9.16 36.68
N SER A 265 -5.78 -10.36 37.05
CA SER A 265 -4.93 -11.47 37.50
C SER A 265 -5.09 -12.67 36.59
N SER A 266 -4.00 -13.10 35.95
CA SER A 266 -3.99 -14.29 35.09
C SER A 266 -4.45 -15.53 35.88
N GLY A 267 -5.41 -16.26 35.32
CA GLY A 267 -6.06 -17.40 35.99
C GLY A 267 -7.39 -17.07 36.67
N GLU A 268 -7.76 -15.78 36.76
CA GLU A 268 -9.05 -15.31 37.29
C GLU A 268 -9.81 -14.51 36.22
N PRO A 269 -10.61 -15.14 35.33
CA PRO A 269 -11.20 -14.45 34.17
C PRO A 269 -11.99 -13.19 34.50
N ARG A 270 -12.82 -13.21 35.56
CA ARG A 270 -13.63 -12.04 35.96
C ARG A 270 -12.82 -10.87 36.51
N SER A 271 -11.54 -11.06 36.83
CA SER A 271 -10.67 -9.95 37.22
C SER A 271 -10.36 -9.00 36.04
N PHE A 272 -10.62 -9.43 34.80
CA PHE A 272 -10.41 -8.63 33.60
C PHE A 272 -11.65 -7.85 33.14
N ASP A 273 -12.81 -7.98 33.80
CA ASP A 273 -14.07 -7.35 33.37
C ASP A 273 -13.94 -5.82 33.23
N LYS A 274 -13.21 -5.17 34.16
CA LYS A 274 -12.94 -3.72 34.10
C LYS A 274 -12.04 -3.32 32.93
N LEU A 275 -11.04 -4.16 32.61
CA LEU A 275 -10.18 -3.94 31.45
C LEU A 275 -10.94 -4.17 30.15
N ASP A 276 -11.78 -5.19 30.09
CA ASP A 276 -12.65 -5.45 28.93
C ASP A 276 -13.58 -4.26 28.65
N GLU A 277 -14.24 -3.74 29.69
CA GLU A 277 -15.09 -2.55 29.57
C GLU A 277 -14.29 -1.33 29.07
N LEU A 278 -13.11 -1.08 29.64
CA LEU A 278 -12.23 -0.01 29.19
C LEU A 278 -11.80 -0.20 27.73
N LEU A 279 -11.39 -1.40 27.32
CA LEU A 279 -10.98 -1.71 25.94
C LEU A 279 -12.14 -1.51 24.96
N ASN A 280 -13.34 -1.98 25.30
CA ASN A 280 -14.54 -1.80 24.51
C ASN A 280 -14.98 -0.33 24.41
N ALA A 281 -14.61 0.50 25.40
CA ALA A 281 -14.87 1.92 25.39
C ALA A 281 -13.91 2.73 24.50
N GLN A 282 -12.89 2.15 23.86
CA GLN A 282 -11.93 2.91 23.03
C GLN A 282 -12.47 3.29 21.64
N SER A 283 -11.77 4.21 20.96
CA SER A 283 -12.06 4.62 19.56
C SER A 283 -11.53 3.60 18.53
N TYR A 284 -11.03 2.47 19.00
CA TYR A 284 -10.57 1.36 18.19
C TYR A 284 -11.03 0.04 18.80
N ARG A 285 -11.03 -1.01 17.99
CA ARG A 285 -11.33 -2.38 18.39
C ARG A 285 -10.16 -3.28 18.04
N LEU A 286 -9.58 -3.91 19.04
CA LEU A 286 -8.49 -4.87 18.87
C LEU A 286 -9.04 -6.21 18.38
N ALA A 287 -8.40 -6.79 17.37
CA ALA A 287 -8.83 -8.05 16.80
C ALA A 287 -7.65 -8.96 16.43
N PHE A 288 -7.95 -10.26 16.35
CA PHE A 288 -7.03 -11.25 15.81
C PHE A 288 -6.68 -10.91 14.36
N TRP A 289 -5.39 -10.99 14.00
CA TRP A 289 -4.91 -10.52 12.70
C TRP A 289 -5.63 -11.14 11.49
N ARG A 290 -6.14 -12.37 11.63
CA ARG A 290 -6.88 -13.07 10.57
C ARG A 290 -8.24 -12.47 10.24
N VAL A 291 -8.79 -11.62 11.11
CA VAL A 291 -10.07 -10.93 10.88
C VAL A 291 -9.92 -9.77 9.88
N ALA A 292 -8.69 -9.33 9.59
CA ALA A 292 -8.42 -8.17 8.74
C ALA A 292 -9.04 -8.27 7.35
N ALA A 293 -9.00 -9.44 6.71
CA ALA A 293 -9.49 -9.61 5.34
C ALA A 293 -10.99 -9.30 5.20
N GLU A 294 -11.77 -9.48 6.28
CA GLU A 294 -13.24 -9.40 6.29
C GLU A 294 -13.78 -8.15 6.99
N GLU A 295 -13.09 -7.60 8.00
CA GLU A 295 -13.67 -6.52 8.83
C GLU A 295 -12.89 -5.20 8.84
N ILE A 296 -11.74 -5.10 8.15
CA ILE A 296 -10.90 -3.89 8.22
C ILE A 296 -11.61 -2.67 7.63
N ASN A 297 -11.80 -1.63 8.42
CA ASN A 297 -12.64 -0.50 8.03
C ASN A 297 -11.84 0.74 7.61
N TYR A 298 -10.61 0.57 7.15
CA TYR A 298 -9.85 1.63 6.49
C TYR A 298 -9.20 1.09 5.22
N ARG A 299 -9.05 1.94 4.20
CA ARG A 299 -8.38 1.55 2.97
C ARG A 299 -6.89 1.33 3.26
N ARG A 300 -6.38 0.19 2.80
CA ARG A 300 -4.97 -0.21 2.92
C ARG A 300 -4.21 0.01 1.61
N PHE A 301 -2.88 -0.07 1.69
CA PHE A 301 -2.07 -0.42 0.52
C PHE A 301 -2.15 -1.94 0.28
N PHE A 302 -2.86 -2.35 -0.77
CA PHE A 302 -3.17 -3.75 -1.05
C PHE A 302 -3.79 -4.44 0.19
N ASP A 303 -3.23 -5.55 0.63
CA ASP A 303 -3.63 -6.34 1.80
C ASP A 303 -2.72 -6.11 3.03
N VAL A 304 -1.89 -5.07 3.00
CA VAL A 304 -0.93 -4.75 4.08
C VAL A 304 -1.63 -3.91 5.16
N ASN A 305 -1.95 -4.55 6.28
CA ASN A 305 -2.64 -3.91 7.41
C ASN A 305 -1.85 -2.76 8.03
N ASP A 306 -0.52 -2.79 7.91
CA ASP A 306 0.36 -1.80 8.52
C ASP A 306 0.42 -0.48 7.74
N LEU A 307 -0.26 -0.38 6.59
CA LEU A 307 -0.22 0.76 5.68
C LEU A 307 -1.63 1.32 5.45
N ALA A 308 -2.00 2.36 6.20
CA ALA A 308 -3.30 3.02 6.06
C ALA A 308 -3.22 4.12 4.99
N ALA A 309 -4.22 4.15 4.11
CA ALA A 309 -4.26 5.09 3.02
C ALA A 309 -4.67 6.50 3.46
N ILE A 310 -4.03 7.51 2.89
CA ILE A 310 -4.30 8.92 3.13
C ILE A 310 -5.03 9.58 1.96
N ARG A 311 -5.79 10.62 2.26
CA ARG A 311 -6.75 11.28 1.37
C ARG A 311 -6.15 12.50 0.68
N MET A 312 -5.25 12.26 -0.28
CA MET A 312 -4.54 13.30 -1.03
C MET A 312 -5.43 14.20 -1.88
N GLU A 313 -6.68 13.81 -2.14
CA GLU A 313 -7.67 14.68 -2.78
C GLU A 313 -8.10 15.86 -1.89
N LEU A 314 -7.79 15.81 -0.59
CA LEU A 314 -8.06 16.92 0.33
C LEU A 314 -6.85 17.87 0.36
N PRO A 315 -7.04 19.18 0.04
CA PRO A 315 -5.92 20.14 0.02
C PRO A 315 -5.13 20.22 1.33
N ALA A 316 -5.80 20.10 2.47
CA ALA A 316 -5.14 20.13 3.77
C ALA A 316 -4.19 18.93 4.00
N VAL A 317 -4.56 17.74 3.51
CA VAL A 317 -3.74 16.54 3.60
C VAL A 317 -2.55 16.65 2.65
N PHE A 318 -2.81 17.11 1.42
CA PHE A 318 -1.77 17.37 0.43
C PHE A 318 -0.73 18.35 0.98
N ASP A 319 -1.16 19.53 1.44
CA ASP A 319 -0.24 20.58 1.95
C ASP A 319 0.49 20.11 3.22
N ALA A 320 -0.14 19.30 4.08
CA ALA A 320 0.50 18.73 5.27
C ALA A 320 1.58 17.70 4.93
N ALA A 321 1.36 16.83 3.94
CA ALA A 321 2.30 15.76 3.60
C ALA A 321 3.47 16.20 2.71
N HIS A 322 3.42 17.39 2.10
CA HIS A 322 4.42 17.79 1.10
C HIS A 322 5.37 18.93 1.53
N GLN A 323 5.35 19.36 2.81
CA GLN A 323 6.13 20.54 3.23
C GLN A 323 7.63 20.33 3.05
N LEU A 324 8.16 19.20 3.53
CA LEU A 324 9.58 18.89 3.41
C LEU A 324 10.00 18.68 1.95
N VAL A 325 9.21 17.98 1.12
CA VAL A 325 9.57 17.81 -0.29
C VAL A 325 9.63 19.15 -1.03
N PHE A 326 8.73 20.09 -0.75
CA PHE A 326 8.80 21.43 -1.33
C PHE A 326 9.98 22.25 -0.80
N GLU A 327 10.37 22.09 0.47
CA GLU A 327 11.62 22.66 0.98
C GLU A 327 12.83 22.14 0.19
N LEU A 328 12.92 20.82 -0.01
CA LEU A 328 14.02 20.16 -0.69
C LEU A 328 14.09 20.54 -2.18
N VAL A 329 12.93 20.68 -2.85
CA VAL A 329 12.85 21.21 -4.22
C VAL A 329 13.31 22.67 -4.27
N ARG A 330 12.85 23.51 -3.36
CA ARG A 330 13.22 24.95 -3.30
C ARG A 330 14.73 25.16 -3.17
N ILE A 331 15.41 24.34 -2.37
CA ILE A 331 16.87 24.47 -2.18
C ILE A 331 17.68 23.74 -3.25
N GLY A 332 17.03 23.13 -4.26
CA GLY A 332 17.69 22.37 -5.33
C GLY A 332 18.32 21.05 -4.85
N ALA A 333 17.99 20.60 -3.64
CA ALA A 333 18.43 19.30 -3.14
C ALA A 333 17.73 18.19 -3.92
N VAL A 334 16.43 18.34 -4.22
CA VAL A 334 15.65 17.41 -5.03
C VAL A 334 15.35 18.05 -6.38
N THR A 335 15.75 17.40 -7.47
CA THR A 335 15.60 17.90 -8.85
C THR A 335 14.56 17.14 -9.66
N GLY A 336 14.09 15.99 -9.15
CA GLY A 336 12.97 15.25 -9.71
C GLY A 336 12.24 14.39 -8.67
N LEU A 337 11.07 13.89 -9.05
CA LEU A 337 10.22 13.05 -8.21
C LEU A 337 9.83 11.76 -8.93
N ARG A 338 9.86 10.64 -8.22
CA ARG A 338 9.13 9.42 -8.60
C ARG A 338 7.94 9.28 -7.68
N ILE A 339 6.76 9.13 -8.24
CA ILE A 339 5.52 8.99 -7.46
C ILE A 339 5.19 7.52 -7.33
N ASP A 340 5.19 7.04 -6.09
CA ASP A 340 4.77 5.69 -5.71
C ASP A 340 3.26 5.52 -5.87
N HIS A 341 2.86 4.38 -6.43
CA HIS A 341 1.48 3.92 -6.47
C HIS A 341 0.40 5.01 -6.78
N PRO A 342 0.55 5.80 -7.85
CA PRO A 342 -0.44 6.79 -8.27
C PRO A 342 -1.82 6.17 -8.55
N ASP A 343 -1.86 4.90 -8.94
CA ASP A 343 -3.10 4.15 -9.19
C ASP A 343 -3.89 3.85 -7.90
N GLY A 344 -3.34 4.13 -6.71
CA GLY A 344 -4.10 4.12 -5.45
C GLY A 344 -4.81 5.44 -5.13
N LEU A 345 -4.44 6.54 -5.81
CA LEU A 345 -4.99 7.87 -5.53
C LEU A 345 -6.44 8.00 -6.00
N TYR A 346 -7.19 8.86 -5.32
CA TYR A 346 -8.58 9.14 -5.65
C TYR A 346 -8.70 9.87 -6.99
N LEU A 347 -7.90 10.93 -7.16
CA LEU A 347 -7.81 11.78 -8.36
C LEU A 347 -6.34 11.99 -8.77
N PRO A 348 -5.70 11.00 -9.43
CA PRO A 348 -4.26 11.04 -9.70
C PRO A 348 -3.84 12.21 -10.60
N LYS A 349 -4.65 12.57 -11.60
CA LYS A 349 -4.35 13.71 -12.48
C LYS A 349 -4.26 15.02 -11.69
N GLU A 350 -5.28 15.33 -10.90
CA GLU A 350 -5.35 16.55 -10.08
C GLU A 350 -4.20 16.61 -9.06
N TYR A 351 -3.86 15.48 -8.46
CA TYR A 351 -2.69 15.36 -7.59
C TYR A 351 -1.39 15.74 -8.33
N LEU A 352 -1.15 15.17 -9.51
CA LEU A 352 0.07 15.43 -10.30
C LEU A 352 0.14 16.88 -10.79
N GLU A 353 -0.98 17.45 -11.22
CA GLU A 353 -1.08 18.86 -11.59
C GLU A 353 -0.76 19.75 -10.39
N THR A 354 -1.40 19.51 -9.25
CA THR A 354 -1.17 20.29 -8.01
C THR A 354 0.30 20.20 -7.58
N LEU A 355 0.90 19.01 -7.66
CA LEU A 355 2.30 18.80 -7.33
C LEU A 355 3.25 19.61 -8.22
N GLN A 356 3.05 19.59 -9.54
CA GLN A 356 3.86 20.39 -10.46
C GLN A 356 3.71 21.90 -10.22
N HIS A 357 2.47 22.39 -10.00
CA HIS A 357 2.22 23.79 -9.66
C HIS A 357 2.94 24.23 -8.38
N ARG A 358 2.91 23.37 -7.35
CA ARG A 358 3.56 23.65 -6.06
C ARG A 358 5.08 23.59 -6.18
N CYS A 359 5.64 22.68 -6.99
CA CYS A 359 7.05 22.66 -7.34
C CYS A 359 7.48 23.93 -8.09
N ALA A 360 6.71 24.40 -9.09
CA ALA A 360 6.99 25.66 -9.79
C ALA A 360 7.06 26.85 -8.81
N ARG A 361 6.07 26.92 -7.90
CA ARG A 361 6.03 27.94 -6.84
C ARG A 361 7.23 27.84 -5.90
N ALA A 362 7.61 26.63 -5.48
CA ALA A 362 8.77 26.40 -4.62
C ALA A 362 10.08 26.85 -5.28
N LEU A 363 10.21 26.67 -6.59
CA LEU A 363 11.36 27.11 -7.39
C LEU A 363 11.33 28.60 -7.75
N GLY A 364 10.22 29.29 -7.51
CA GLY A 364 10.05 30.69 -7.92
C GLY A 364 9.96 30.87 -9.45
N LEU A 365 9.50 29.85 -10.17
CA LEU A 365 9.38 29.84 -11.62
C LEU A 365 7.91 29.94 -12.06
N PRO A 366 7.60 30.55 -13.22
CA PRO A 366 6.30 30.36 -13.84
C PRO A 366 6.11 28.89 -14.20
N LEU A 367 4.87 28.40 -14.17
CA LEU A 367 4.57 27.06 -14.65
C LEU A 367 4.84 27.00 -16.17
N PRO A 368 5.62 26.02 -16.66
CA PRO A 368 5.82 25.82 -18.09
C PRO A 368 4.50 25.52 -18.84
N GLU A 369 4.46 25.78 -20.15
CA GLU A 369 3.25 25.55 -20.98
C GLU A 369 2.81 24.08 -20.97
N ASP A 370 3.74 23.14 -20.88
CA ASP A 370 3.46 21.70 -20.79
C ASP A 370 3.12 21.22 -19.37
N GLY A 371 3.10 22.13 -18.38
CA GLY A 371 2.78 21.86 -16.98
C GLY A 371 3.88 21.18 -16.17
N ARG A 372 5.11 21.04 -16.69
CA ARG A 372 6.17 20.20 -16.09
C ARG A 372 7.30 21.03 -15.47
N ALA A 373 7.11 21.46 -14.23
CA ALA A 373 8.09 22.28 -13.50
C ALA A 373 9.34 21.51 -13.02
N VAL A 374 9.16 20.25 -12.64
CA VAL A 374 10.24 19.33 -12.24
C VAL A 374 10.16 18.02 -13.01
N PHE A 375 11.30 17.34 -13.17
CA PHE A 375 11.31 15.98 -13.70
C PHE A 375 10.45 15.10 -12.80
N MET A 376 9.47 14.41 -13.37
CA MET A 376 8.48 13.66 -12.61
C MET A 376 8.13 12.39 -13.37
N ILE A 377 8.27 11.24 -12.73
CA ILE A 377 7.88 9.94 -13.27
C ILE A 377 6.91 9.26 -12.30
N VAL A 378 6.11 8.34 -12.82
CA VAL A 378 5.11 7.64 -12.03
C VAL A 378 5.32 6.14 -12.08
N GLU A 379 5.18 5.46 -10.95
CA GLU A 379 5.11 4.01 -10.93
C GLU A 379 3.73 3.55 -11.41
N LYS A 380 3.57 3.42 -12.73
CA LYS A 380 2.30 2.98 -13.32
C LYS A 380 2.54 1.79 -14.22
N ILE A 381 1.84 0.70 -13.93
CA ILE A 381 1.91 -0.52 -14.73
C ILE A 381 0.98 -0.40 -15.92
N LEU A 382 1.51 -0.56 -17.13
CA LEU A 382 0.76 -0.56 -18.38
C LEU A 382 0.58 -1.99 -18.86
N THR A 383 -0.64 -2.31 -19.30
CA THR A 383 -1.02 -3.66 -19.75
C THR A 383 -1.40 -3.67 -21.22
N GLY A 384 -0.85 -4.60 -22.00
CA GLY A 384 -1.18 -4.75 -23.42
C GLY A 384 -0.89 -3.50 -24.24
N THR A 385 -1.97 -2.93 -24.79
CA THR A 385 -1.92 -1.73 -25.64
C THR A 385 -2.26 -0.45 -24.90
N GLU A 386 -2.44 -0.52 -23.57
CA GLU A 386 -2.65 0.63 -22.69
C GLU A 386 -1.52 1.64 -22.83
N LYS A 387 -1.86 2.92 -22.83
CA LYS A 387 -0.89 4.02 -22.86
C LYS A 387 -0.97 4.81 -21.57
N LEU A 388 0.16 5.37 -21.15
CA LEU A 388 0.15 6.39 -20.11
C LEU A 388 -0.70 7.57 -20.59
N ARG A 389 -1.52 8.12 -19.69
CA ARG A 389 -2.41 9.24 -19.97
C ARG A 389 -1.61 10.45 -20.44
N SER A 390 -1.88 10.92 -21.67
CA SER A 390 -1.11 11.98 -22.31
C SER A 390 -1.33 13.37 -21.70
N ASP A 391 -2.38 13.53 -20.90
CA ASP A 391 -2.72 14.76 -20.19
C ASP A 391 -2.19 14.79 -18.76
N TRP A 392 -1.39 13.80 -18.34
CA TRP A 392 -0.67 13.88 -17.05
C TRP A 392 0.61 14.71 -17.20
N PRO A 393 0.88 15.67 -16.30
CA PRO A 393 2.06 16.54 -16.37
C PRO A 393 3.31 15.82 -15.82
N VAL A 394 3.66 14.70 -16.43
CA VAL A 394 4.78 13.81 -16.07
C VAL A 394 5.70 13.59 -17.27
N HIS A 395 6.83 12.93 -17.05
CA HIS A 395 7.84 12.62 -18.07
C HIS A 395 7.80 11.15 -18.50
N GLY A 396 7.03 10.32 -17.80
CA GLY A 396 6.80 8.92 -18.15
C GLY A 396 6.60 8.02 -16.94
N THR A 397 6.87 6.73 -17.14
CA THR A 397 6.78 5.69 -16.12
C THR A 397 8.16 5.38 -15.52
N THR A 398 8.20 4.48 -14.54
CA THR A 398 9.43 3.85 -14.04
C THR A 398 10.03 2.82 -14.99
N GLY A 399 9.38 2.49 -16.11
CA GLY A 399 9.99 1.73 -17.21
C GLY A 399 9.67 0.23 -17.28
N TYR A 400 8.69 -0.28 -16.52
CA TYR A 400 8.27 -1.69 -16.62
C TYR A 400 7.77 -2.07 -18.03
N ASP A 401 7.14 -1.15 -18.75
CA ASP A 401 6.71 -1.36 -20.13
C ASP A 401 7.90 -1.61 -21.07
N PHE A 402 9.02 -0.90 -20.86
CA PHE A 402 10.26 -1.16 -21.60
C PHE A 402 10.89 -2.50 -21.18
N ALA A 403 10.96 -2.80 -19.88
CA ALA A 403 11.52 -4.05 -19.37
C ALA A 403 10.86 -5.27 -20.02
N ASN A 404 9.52 -5.27 -20.08
CA ASN A 404 8.74 -6.36 -20.67
C ASN A 404 8.91 -6.45 -22.19
N GLN A 405 8.98 -5.32 -22.90
CA GLN A 405 9.24 -5.32 -24.35
C GLN A 405 10.63 -5.84 -24.68
N LEU A 406 11.67 -5.39 -23.95
CA LEU A 406 13.04 -5.87 -24.13
C LEU A 406 13.13 -7.36 -23.82
N GLY A 407 12.57 -7.80 -22.69
CA GLY A 407 12.50 -9.22 -22.33
C GLY A 407 11.78 -10.06 -23.40
N GLY A 408 10.71 -9.54 -23.99
CA GLY A 408 10.01 -10.19 -25.09
C GLY A 408 10.86 -10.36 -26.34
N VAL A 409 11.71 -9.38 -26.69
CA VAL A 409 12.63 -9.47 -27.85
C VAL A 409 13.70 -10.54 -27.67
N LEU A 410 14.08 -10.84 -26.42
CA LEU A 410 15.05 -11.89 -26.09
C LEU A 410 14.45 -13.30 -26.15
N VAL A 411 13.15 -13.45 -26.36
CA VAL A 411 12.48 -14.75 -26.47
C VAL A 411 12.32 -15.14 -27.94
N ASP A 412 12.80 -16.33 -28.31
CA ASP A 412 12.54 -16.93 -29.62
C ASP A 412 11.07 -17.35 -29.71
N SER A 413 10.25 -16.49 -30.32
CA SER A 413 8.81 -16.70 -30.45
C SER A 413 8.44 -17.93 -31.28
N SER A 414 9.35 -18.43 -32.13
CA SER A 414 9.12 -19.65 -32.91
C SER A 414 8.98 -20.90 -32.03
N ALA A 415 9.52 -20.86 -30.80
CA ALA A 415 9.48 -21.97 -29.86
C ALA A 415 8.17 -22.09 -29.07
N GLU A 416 7.22 -21.16 -29.23
CA GLU A 416 5.98 -21.10 -28.42
C GLU A 416 5.26 -22.44 -28.35
N ALA A 417 5.03 -23.08 -29.51
CA ALA A 417 4.30 -24.34 -29.58
C ALA A 417 5.05 -25.47 -28.85
N SER A 418 6.38 -25.53 -28.98
CA SER A 418 7.22 -26.57 -28.38
C SER A 418 7.30 -26.41 -26.86
N ILE A 419 7.52 -25.19 -26.38
CA ILE A 419 7.58 -24.87 -24.95
C ILE A 419 6.20 -25.05 -24.30
N THR A 420 5.13 -24.57 -24.92
CA THR A 420 3.74 -24.76 -24.41
C THR A 420 3.40 -26.24 -24.30
N LYS A 421 3.72 -27.05 -25.31
CA LYS A 421 3.51 -28.50 -25.28
C LYS A 421 4.35 -29.18 -24.18
N THR A 422 5.59 -28.74 -23.99
CA THR A 422 6.48 -29.26 -22.94
C THR A 422 5.95 -28.93 -21.55
N PHE A 423 5.54 -27.69 -21.32
CA PHE A 423 4.94 -27.23 -20.07
C PHE A 423 3.68 -28.02 -19.72
N HIS A 424 2.69 -28.07 -20.62
CA HIS A 424 1.44 -28.82 -20.39
C HIS A 424 1.67 -30.31 -20.14
N ARG A 425 2.62 -30.92 -20.85
CA ARG A 425 3.00 -32.32 -20.60
C ARG A 425 3.63 -32.50 -19.22
N PHE A 426 4.47 -31.56 -18.79
CA PHE A 426 5.14 -31.63 -17.50
C PHE A 426 4.15 -31.53 -16.34
N ILE A 427 3.21 -30.58 -16.40
CA ILE A 427 2.19 -30.37 -15.36
C ILE A 427 0.99 -31.34 -15.48
N GLY A 428 0.90 -32.08 -16.59
CA GLY A 428 -0.12 -33.11 -16.80
C GLY A 428 -1.51 -32.60 -17.23
N HIS A 429 -1.68 -31.30 -17.48
CA HIS A 429 -2.93 -30.69 -17.91
C HIS A 429 -2.71 -29.42 -18.73
N THR A 430 -3.76 -28.88 -19.36
CA THR A 430 -3.74 -27.61 -20.07
C THR A 430 -4.17 -26.46 -19.15
N MET A 431 -3.57 -25.29 -19.32
CA MET A 431 -3.86 -24.13 -18.48
C MET A 431 -4.18 -22.91 -19.35
N HIS A 432 -5.42 -22.43 -19.29
CA HIS A 432 -5.84 -21.25 -20.04
C HIS A 432 -5.63 -19.97 -19.22
N PHE A 433 -4.70 -19.11 -19.65
CA PHE A 433 -4.27 -17.94 -18.89
C PHE A 433 -5.44 -17.03 -18.45
N GLY A 434 -6.36 -16.69 -19.36
CA GLY A 434 -7.51 -15.83 -19.03
C GLY A 434 -8.48 -16.45 -18.01
N HIS A 435 -8.56 -17.79 -17.92
CA HIS A 435 -9.36 -18.46 -16.88
C HIS A 435 -8.65 -18.42 -15.53
N LEU A 436 -7.32 -18.60 -15.54
CA LEU A 436 -6.50 -18.49 -14.36
C LEU A 436 -6.56 -17.08 -13.77
N VAL A 437 -6.35 -16.03 -14.57
CA VAL A 437 -6.45 -14.62 -14.12
C VAL A 437 -7.79 -14.34 -13.46
N TYR A 438 -8.89 -14.67 -14.14
CA TYR A 438 -10.23 -14.48 -13.59
C TYR A 438 -10.42 -15.24 -12.25
N ALA A 439 -10.01 -16.51 -12.20
CA ALA A 439 -10.14 -17.32 -11.00
C ALA A 439 -9.30 -16.78 -9.83
N LYS A 440 -8.09 -16.29 -10.09
CA LYS A 440 -7.17 -15.80 -9.05
C LYS A 440 -7.49 -14.38 -8.58
N LYS A 441 -8.00 -13.50 -9.45
CA LYS A 441 -8.63 -12.25 -9.00
C LYS A 441 -9.81 -12.52 -8.05
N ARG A 442 -10.67 -13.49 -8.37
CA ARG A 442 -11.77 -13.91 -7.48
C ARG A 442 -11.29 -14.53 -6.18
N LEU A 443 -10.19 -15.28 -6.21
CA LEU A 443 -9.59 -15.84 -5.00
C LEU A 443 -9.10 -14.72 -4.07
N VAL A 444 -8.34 -13.76 -4.59
CA VAL A 444 -7.84 -12.60 -3.81
C VAL A 444 -8.97 -11.79 -3.20
N MET A 445 -10.01 -11.47 -3.96
CA MET A 445 -11.23 -10.82 -3.48
C MET A 445 -12.00 -11.64 -2.43
N ARG A 446 -11.67 -12.91 -2.21
CA ARG A 446 -12.27 -13.75 -1.18
C ARG A 446 -11.39 -13.86 0.07
N ILE A 447 -10.08 -13.93 -0.09
CA ILE A 447 -9.17 -14.31 1.01
C ILE A 447 -8.38 -13.14 1.60
N ALA A 448 -8.14 -12.08 0.83
CA ALA A 448 -7.26 -10.98 1.23
C ALA A 448 -7.96 -9.61 1.16
N LEU A 449 -8.83 -9.44 0.16
CA LEU A 449 -9.54 -8.18 -0.13
C LEU A 449 -11.08 -8.37 -0.13
N ALA A 450 -11.60 -9.16 0.81
CA ALA A 450 -13.04 -9.44 0.88
C ALA A 450 -13.83 -8.20 1.29
N ASN A 451 -13.36 -7.50 2.32
CA ASN A 451 -14.02 -6.28 2.80
C ASN A 451 -14.09 -5.19 1.73
N GLU A 452 -13.07 -5.00 0.89
CA GLU A 452 -13.10 -3.99 -0.18
C GLU A 452 -14.27 -4.21 -1.18
N VAL A 453 -14.59 -5.48 -1.48
CA VAL A 453 -15.75 -5.82 -2.32
C VAL A 453 -17.07 -5.61 -1.57
N GLU A 454 -17.12 -5.93 -0.28
CA GLU A 454 -18.31 -5.69 0.54
C GLU A 454 -18.62 -4.21 0.71
N VAL A 455 -17.59 -3.38 0.91
CA VAL A 455 -17.71 -1.91 0.94
C VAL A 455 -18.32 -1.40 -0.37
N LEU A 456 -17.78 -1.80 -1.52
CA LEU A 456 -18.36 -1.42 -2.82
C LEU A 456 -19.79 -1.96 -3.00
N GLY A 457 -20.06 -3.19 -2.58
CA GLY A 457 -21.39 -3.79 -2.61
C GLY A 457 -22.40 -2.98 -1.80
N ASN A 458 -22.04 -2.59 -0.57
CA ASN A 458 -22.87 -1.81 0.34
C ASN A 458 -23.08 -0.38 -0.18
N MET A 459 -22.05 0.24 -0.76
CA MET A 459 -22.20 1.52 -1.44
C MET A 459 -23.21 1.42 -2.59
N LEU A 460 -23.08 0.39 -3.44
CA LEU A 460 -23.97 0.19 -4.58
C LEU A 460 -25.42 -0.13 -4.15
N ASP A 461 -25.59 -0.88 -3.07
CA ASP A 461 -26.89 -1.22 -2.46
C ASP A 461 -27.62 0.04 -1.97
N ARG A 462 -26.92 0.91 -1.24
CA ARG A 462 -27.47 2.22 -0.82
C ARG A 462 -27.88 3.09 -2.01
N LEU A 463 -27.15 3.01 -3.13
CA LEU A 463 -27.51 3.72 -4.36
C LEU A 463 -28.77 3.12 -5.01
N SER A 464 -28.90 1.79 -5.03
CA SER A 464 -30.08 1.13 -5.61
C SER A 464 -31.35 1.34 -4.80
N GLU A 465 -31.28 1.34 -3.47
CA GLU A 465 -32.45 1.58 -2.58
C GLU A 465 -33.12 2.93 -2.84
N LYS A 466 -32.35 3.95 -3.24
CA LYS A 466 -32.84 5.30 -3.53
C LYS A 466 -33.52 5.42 -4.89
N ASN A 467 -33.52 4.37 -5.73
CA ASN A 467 -34.10 4.41 -7.08
C ASN A 467 -35.15 3.31 -7.29
N ARG A 468 -36.37 3.74 -7.66
CA ARG A 468 -37.51 2.83 -7.86
C ARG A 468 -37.29 1.70 -8.87
N TRP A 469 -36.39 1.86 -9.83
CA TRP A 469 -36.10 0.88 -10.88
C TRP A 469 -35.15 -0.23 -10.44
N TYR A 470 -34.37 0.01 -9.39
CA TYR A 470 -33.27 -0.86 -8.96
C TYR A 470 -33.40 -1.30 -7.49
N ARG A 471 -34.42 -0.80 -6.76
CA ARG A 471 -34.64 -1.05 -5.33
C ARG A 471 -34.75 -2.53 -4.92
N ASP A 472 -35.12 -3.41 -5.86
CA ASP A 472 -35.32 -4.85 -5.60
C ASP A 472 -34.04 -5.67 -5.89
N PHE A 473 -32.96 -5.02 -6.32
CA PHE A 473 -31.66 -5.68 -6.38
C PHE A 473 -31.17 -5.97 -4.97
N THR A 474 -30.80 -7.22 -4.71
CA THR A 474 -30.30 -7.62 -3.40
C THR A 474 -28.83 -7.25 -3.25
N PHE A 475 -28.40 -6.96 -2.02
CA PHE A 475 -27.00 -6.77 -1.67
C PHE A 475 -26.08 -7.86 -2.25
N GLU A 476 -26.41 -9.14 -2.10
CA GLU A 476 -25.58 -10.25 -2.61
C GLU A 476 -25.46 -10.20 -4.16
N ALA A 477 -26.54 -9.86 -4.86
CA ALA A 477 -26.51 -9.71 -6.31
C ALA A 477 -25.60 -8.54 -6.75
N LEU A 478 -25.65 -7.41 -6.04
CA LEU A 478 -24.84 -6.23 -6.30
C LEU A 478 -23.36 -6.45 -5.98
N ALA A 479 -23.05 -6.96 -4.78
CA ALA A 479 -21.70 -7.32 -4.38
C ALA A 479 -21.08 -8.36 -5.34
N ARG A 480 -21.87 -9.34 -5.78
CA ARG A 480 -21.44 -10.29 -6.80
C ARG A 480 -21.20 -9.61 -8.14
N ALA A 481 -22.08 -8.73 -8.62
CA ALA A 481 -21.88 -8.03 -9.89
C ALA A 481 -20.60 -7.18 -9.89
N VAL A 482 -20.30 -6.49 -8.77
CA VAL A 482 -19.04 -5.77 -8.56
C VAL A 482 -17.86 -6.74 -8.65
N ARG A 483 -17.86 -7.81 -7.86
CA ARG A 483 -16.80 -8.84 -7.83
C ARG A 483 -16.52 -9.41 -9.22
N GLU A 484 -17.57 -9.80 -9.94
CA GLU A 484 -17.47 -10.42 -11.25
C GLU A 484 -16.98 -9.43 -12.33
N THR A 485 -17.36 -8.15 -12.21
CA THR A 485 -16.87 -7.07 -13.09
C THR A 485 -15.39 -6.78 -12.83
N ILE A 486 -14.95 -6.67 -11.58
CA ILE A 486 -13.54 -6.46 -11.23
C ILE A 486 -12.68 -7.64 -11.68
N ALA A 487 -13.16 -8.88 -11.51
CA ALA A 487 -12.45 -10.07 -12.00
C ALA A 487 -12.24 -10.07 -13.51
N CYS A 488 -13.09 -9.35 -14.26
CA CYS A 488 -13.01 -9.18 -15.71
C CYS A 488 -12.32 -7.89 -16.16
N PHE A 489 -11.86 -7.05 -15.23
CA PHE A 489 -11.19 -5.80 -15.58
C PHE A 489 -9.84 -6.08 -16.28
N PRO A 490 -9.61 -5.56 -17.51
CA PRO A 490 -8.44 -5.90 -18.31
C PRO A 490 -7.19 -5.08 -17.97
N VAL A 491 -7.35 -3.93 -17.31
CA VAL A 491 -6.28 -3.00 -16.92
C VAL A 491 -6.29 -2.82 -15.39
N TYR A 492 -5.27 -2.16 -14.83
CA TYR A 492 -5.20 -1.88 -13.38
C TYR A 492 -6.40 -1.04 -12.94
N ARG A 493 -6.70 0.06 -13.62
CA ARG A 493 -7.88 0.91 -13.36
C ARG A 493 -8.23 1.80 -14.53
N THR A 494 -9.41 2.41 -14.45
CA THR A 494 -9.80 3.57 -15.28
C THR A 494 -9.50 4.88 -14.57
N TYR A 495 -9.61 6.00 -15.29
CA TYR A 495 -9.36 7.35 -14.76
C TYR A 495 -10.47 8.35 -15.11
N LEU A 496 -11.70 8.04 -14.73
CA LEU A 496 -12.81 8.98 -14.72
C LEU A 496 -12.62 10.01 -13.62
N ALA A 497 -13.02 11.26 -13.90
CA ALA A 497 -12.98 12.38 -12.96
C ALA A 497 -14.29 13.18 -13.01
N PRO A 498 -14.75 13.75 -11.88
CA PRO A 498 -15.98 14.53 -11.83
C PRO A 498 -15.94 15.72 -12.80
N GLY A 499 -17.07 16.00 -13.47
CA GLY A 499 -17.18 17.13 -14.40
C GLY A 499 -16.42 16.96 -15.72
N GLN A 500 -15.74 15.83 -15.94
CA GLN A 500 -15.05 15.52 -17.20
C GLN A 500 -15.81 14.46 -18.00
N PRO A 501 -15.79 14.52 -19.34
CA PRO A 501 -16.38 13.48 -20.17
C PRO A 501 -15.62 12.16 -20.01
N VAL A 502 -16.34 11.04 -20.03
CA VAL A 502 -15.73 9.70 -19.99
C VAL A 502 -14.96 9.46 -21.29
N SER A 503 -13.65 9.25 -21.19
CA SER A 503 -12.78 8.96 -22.33
C SER A 503 -13.22 7.69 -23.07
N ASP A 504 -12.97 7.63 -24.37
CA ASP A 504 -13.29 6.43 -25.15
C ASP A 504 -12.49 5.21 -24.68
N GLU A 505 -11.27 5.41 -24.19
CA GLU A 505 -10.43 4.36 -23.61
C GLU A 505 -11.07 3.74 -22.36
N ASP A 506 -11.48 4.56 -21.38
CA ASP A 506 -12.14 4.06 -20.16
C ASP A 506 -13.49 3.41 -20.49
N ARG A 507 -14.26 4.02 -21.41
CA ARG A 507 -15.55 3.48 -21.83
C ARG A 507 -15.38 2.07 -22.39
N GLN A 508 -14.41 1.86 -23.28
CA GLN A 508 -14.13 0.54 -23.84
C GLN A 508 -13.62 -0.46 -22.79
N VAL A 509 -12.85 -0.02 -21.80
CA VAL A 509 -12.43 -0.88 -20.67
C VAL A 509 -13.65 -1.34 -19.88
N ILE A 510 -14.51 -0.42 -19.46
CA ILE A 510 -15.70 -0.70 -18.64
C ILE A 510 -16.69 -1.59 -19.41
N GLU A 511 -17.01 -1.23 -20.65
CA GLU A 511 -17.96 -2.01 -21.46
C GLU A 511 -17.45 -3.44 -21.73
N ARG A 512 -16.14 -3.61 -21.99
CA ARG A 512 -15.54 -4.95 -22.14
C ARG A 512 -15.61 -5.76 -20.84
N ALA A 513 -15.29 -5.16 -19.71
CA ALA A 513 -15.34 -5.82 -18.41
C ALA A 513 -16.77 -6.27 -18.05
N ILE A 514 -17.76 -5.39 -18.22
CA ILE A 514 -19.18 -5.68 -18.00
C ILE A 514 -19.67 -6.80 -18.93
N ALA A 515 -19.35 -6.72 -20.22
CA ALA A 515 -19.77 -7.75 -21.18
C ALA A 515 -19.14 -9.12 -20.87
N ALA A 516 -17.88 -9.14 -20.43
CA ALA A 516 -17.22 -10.38 -19.99
C ALA A 516 -17.84 -10.93 -18.69
N ALA A 517 -18.16 -10.07 -17.72
CA ALA A 517 -18.80 -10.47 -16.47
C ALA A 517 -20.18 -11.10 -16.70
N LYS A 518 -21.00 -10.49 -17.57
CA LYS A 518 -22.29 -11.05 -18.03
C LYS A 518 -22.13 -12.44 -18.64
N ARG A 519 -21.23 -12.58 -19.63
CA ARG A 519 -20.99 -13.86 -20.31
C ARG A 519 -20.55 -14.98 -19.35
N ARG A 520 -19.80 -14.64 -18.29
CA ARG A 520 -19.35 -15.60 -17.28
C ARG A 520 -20.42 -15.95 -16.25
N ASN A 521 -21.47 -15.13 -16.10
CA ASN A 521 -22.50 -15.27 -15.08
C ASN A 521 -23.93 -15.27 -15.69
N PRO A 522 -24.28 -16.23 -16.57
CA PRO A 522 -25.57 -16.23 -17.28
C PRO A 522 -26.78 -16.47 -16.37
N ALA A 523 -26.58 -16.92 -15.13
CA ALA A 523 -27.64 -17.10 -14.14
C ALA A 523 -28.02 -15.81 -13.39
N MET A 524 -27.22 -14.75 -13.53
CA MET A 524 -27.52 -13.45 -12.92
C MET A 524 -28.34 -12.60 -13.88
N GLU A 525 -29.23 -11.79 -13.32
CA GLU A 525 -30.08 -10.89 -14.09
C GLU A 525 -29.25 -9.77 -14.73
N GLU A 526 -29.46 -9.52 -16.03
CA GLU A 526 -28.60 -8.64 -16.81
C GLU A 526 -28.70 -7.16 -16.43
N SER A 527 -29.85 -6.72 -15.91
CA SER A 527 -30.09 -5.33 -15.56
C SER A 527 -29.23 -4.88 -14.37
N ILE A 528 -28.84 -5.78 -13.47
CA ILE A 528 -27.86 -5.50 -12.40
C ILE A 528 -26.52 -5.03 -13.00
N PHE A 529 -26.02 -5.74 -14.02
CA PHE A 529 -24.78 -5.35 -14.71
C PHE A 529 -24.95 -4.08 -15.54
N ASN A 530 -26.13 -3.85 -16.13
CA ASN A 530 -26.43 -2.61 -16.83
C ASN A 530 -26.43 -1.40 -15.87
N PHE A 531 -27.02 -1.57 -14.68
CA PHE A 531 -27.01 -0.56 -13.63
C PHE A 531 -25.58 -0.21 -13.21
N LEU A 532 -24.75 -1.22 -12.91
CA LEU A 532 -23.33 -1.00 -12.58
C LEU A 532 -22.59 -0.31 -13.73
N ARG A 533 -22.79 -0.74 -14.98
CA ARG A 533 -22.21 -0.11 -16.17
C ARG A 533 -22.57 1.37 -16.25
N ASP A 534 -23.84 1.71 -16.07
CA ASP A 534 -24.32 3.08 -16.25
C ASP A 534 -23.76 3.99 -15.15
N ILE A 535 -23.65 3.51 -13.92
CA ILE A 535 -22.94 4.22 -12.85
C ILE A 535 -21.47 4.44 -13.21
N LEU A 536 -20.75 3.38 -13.59
CA LEU A 536 -19.33 3.43 -13.95
C LEU A 536 -19.04 4.32 -15.17
N LEU A 537 -20.06 4.64 -15.99
CA LEU A 537 -19.94 5.53 -17.15
C LEU A 537 -20.52 6.93 -16.90
N PHE A 538 -20.80 7.29 -15.64
CA PHE A 538 -21.46 8.55 -15.28
C PHE A 538 -22.79 8.80 -16.01
N ARG A 539 -23.48 7.73 -16.42
CA ARG A 539 -24.82 7.77 -17.05
C ARG A 539 -25.88 7.76 -15.95
N PHE A 540 -25.91 8.84 -15.17
CA PHE A 540 -26.82 8.98 -14.05
C PHE A 540 -28.22 9.45 -14.48
N PRO A 541 -29.29 9.08 -13.75
CA PRO A 541 -30.61 9.66 -13.96
C PRO A 541 -30.60 11.19 -13.81
N GLU A 542 -31.27 11.92 -14.71
CA GLU A 542 -31.34 13.39 -14.66
C GLU A 542 -31.96 13.91 -13.35
N SER A 543 -32.87 13.13 -12.77
CA SER A 543 -33.62 13.46 -11.55
C SER A 543 -32.82 13.38 -10.26
N LEU A 544 -31.54 12.96 -10.29
CA LEU A 544 -30.71 12.94 -9.08
C LEU A 544 -30.37 14.37 -8.62
N ASP A 545 -30.56 14.63 -7.33
CA ASP A 545 -30.06 15.83 -6.67
C ASP A 545 -28.52 15.84 -6.58
N ALA A 546 -27.97 16.96 -6.10
CA ALA A 546 -26.51 17.14 -6.01
C ALA A 546 -25.84 16.12 -5.09
N GLN A 547 -26.45 15.82 -3.94
CA GLN A 547 -25.90 14.88 -2.96
C GLN A 547 -25.87 13.46 -3.52
N ALA A 548 -26.97 13.00 -4.12
CA ALA A 548 -27.04 11.69 -4.74
C ALA A 548 -26.04 11.55 -5.90
N ARG A 549 -25.81 12.60 -6.69
CA ARG A 549 -24.77 12.62 -7.72
C ARG A 549 -23.37 12.48 -7.13
N GLU A 550 -23.09 13.16 -6.02
CA GLU A 550 -21.81 13.05 -5.32
C GLU A 550 -21.58 11.62 -4.80
N GLU A 551 -22.60 10.97 -4.23
CA GLU A 551 -22.51 9.56 -3.80
C GLU A 551 -22.23 8.60 -4.97
N HIS A 552 -22.87 8.81 -6.14
CA HIS A 552 -22.61 8.02 -7.34
C HIS A 552 -21.18 8.21 -7.85
N VAL A 553 -20.71 9.47 -7.91
CA VAL A 553 -19.32 9.80 -8.24
C VAL A 553 -18.36 9.14 -7.26
N HIS A 554 -18.67 9.20 -5.97
CA HIS A 554 -17.85 8.62 -4.92
C HIS A 554 -17.70 7.11 -5.09
N PHE A 555 -18.78 6.39 -5.43
CA PHE A 555 -18.73 4.97 -5.77
C PHE A 555 -17.78 4.69 -6.94
N VAL A 556 -17.86 5.45 -8.05
CA VAL A 556 -16.99 5.25 -9.21
C VAL A 556 -15.53 5.45 -8.83
N LEU A 557 -15.22 6.53 -8.11
CA LEU A 557 -13.84 6.82 -7.73
C LEU A 557 -13.26 5.79 -6.75
N LYS A 558 -14.06 5.28 -5.79
CA LYS A 558 -13.66 4.15 -4.91
C LYS A 558 -13.48 2.85 -5.71
N PHE A 559 -14.36 2.55 -6.67
CA PHE A 559 -14.21 1.39 -7.54
C PHE A 559 -12.86 1.41 -8.28
N GLN A 560 -12.44 2.58 -8.77
CA GLN A 560 -11.15 2.75 -9.45
C GLN A 560 -9.94 2.54 -8.53
N GLN A 561 -10.06 2.77 -7.22
CA GLN A 561 -8.98 2.53 -6.26
C GLN A 561 -8.80 1.04 -5.91
N PHE A 562 -9.82 0.20 -6.13
CA PHE A 562 -9.78 -1.22 -5.73
C PHE A 562 -9.45 -2.19 -6.88
N THR A 563 -9.70 -1.80 -8.14
CA THR A 563 -9.35 -2.65 -9.30
C THR A 563 -7.84 -2.90 -9.42
N GLY A 564 -7.00 -1.91 -9.10
CA GLY A 564 -5.55 -1.99 -9.13
C GLY A 564 -4.97 -3.03 -8.15
N PRO A 565 -5.25 -2.92 -6.84
CA PRO A 565 -4.89 -3.93 -5.84
C PRO A 565 -5.27 -5.37 -6.22
N ILE A 566 -6.47 -5.56 -6.77
CA ILE A 566 -6.96 -6.87 -7.17
C ILE A 566 -6.23 -7.38 -8.43
N MET A 567 -5.82 -6.49 -9.33
CA MET A 567 -4.92 -6.84 -10.44
C MET A 567 -3.54 -7.27 -9.91
N ALA A 568 -2.90 -6.45 -9.08
CA ALA A 568 -1.56 -6.73 -8.56
C ALA A 568 -1.52 -8.06 -7.79
N LYS A 569 -2.40 -8.22 -6.80
CA LYS A 569 -2.43 -9.44 -5.98
C LYS A 569 -2.94 -10.66 -6.75
N GLY A 570 -3.92 -10.47 -7.63
CA GLY A 570 -4.51 -11.56 -8.40
C GLY A 570 -3.59 -12.07 -9.52
N VAL A 571 -2.78 -11.20 -10.11
CA VAL A 571 -1.93 -11.52 -11.27
C VAL A 571 -0.46 -11.62 -10.87
N GLU A 572 0.12 -10.53 -10.37
CA GLU A 572 1.56 -10.47 -10.10
C GLU A 572 1.98 -11.37 -8.94
N ASP A 573 1.20 -11.38 -7.85
CA ASP A 573 1.51 -12.13 -6.64
C ASP A 573 0.80 -13.49 -6.60
N THR A 574 0.18 -13.93 -7.70
CA THR A 574 -0.48 -15.24 -7.76
C THR A 574 -0.35 -15.90 -9.13
N VAL A 575 -0.91 -15.32 -10.20
CA VAL A 575 -0.87 -15.95 -11.54
C VAL A 575 0.56 -16.16 -12.01
N PHE A 576 1.48 -15.21 -11.78
CA PHE A 576 2.88 -15.30 -12.20
C PHE A 576 3.66 -16.43 -11.54
N TYR A 577 3.20 -16.95 -10.40
CA TYR A 577 3.79 -18.09 -9.71
C TYR A 577 3.14 -19.43 -10.08
N ILE A 578 2.05 -19.39 -10.87
CA ILE A 578 1.31 -20.57 -11.33
C ILE A 578 1.51 -20.81 -12.84
N TYR A 579 1.44 -19.75 -13.65
CA TYR A 579 1.61 -19.86 -15.10
C TYR A 579 3.09 -19.83 -15.49
N ASN A 580 3.79 -20.93 -15.18
CA ASN A 580 5.26 -21.00 -15.29
C ASN A 580 5.75 -21.48 -16.66
N ARG A 581 4.99 -21.26 -17.76
CA ARG A 581 5.35 -21.71 -19.12
C ARG A 581 6.77 -21.28 -19.49
N LEU A 582 7.08 -20.00 -19.26
CA LEU A 582 8.42 -19.42 -19.29
C LEU A 582 8.44 -18.30 -18.25
N ALA A 583 9.05 -18.54 -17.09
CA ALA A 583 8.99 -17.66 -15.92
C ALA A 583 9.65 -16.29 -16.17
N ALA A 584 10.52 -16.18 -17.19
CA ALA A 584 11.09 -14.90 -17.63
C ALA A 584 10.03 -13.88 -18.09
N LEU A 585 8.86 -14.35 -18.54
CA LEU A 585 7.75 -13.50 -18.99
C LEU A 585 6.75 -13.17 -17.86
N SER A 586 6.87 -13.83 -16.71
CA SER A 586 6.05 -13.62 -15.53
C SER A 586 6.72 -12.58 -14.62
N GLU A 587 6.67 -11.32 -15.07
CA GLU A 587 7.32 -10.17 -14.47
C GLU A 587 6.34 -9.01 -14.28
N VAL A 588 6.59 -8.07 -13.37
CA VAL A 588 5.71 -6.91 -13.12
C VAL A 588 5.38 -6.18 -14.42
N GLY A 589 4.08 -6.05 -14.74
CA GLY A 589 3.57 -5.51 -16.01
C GLY A 589 3.64 -6.45 -17.22
N GLY A 590 4.14 -7.66 -17.04
CA GLY A 590 4.28 -8.68 -18.08
C GLY A 590 2.96 -9.38 -18.42
N GLU A 591 2.90 -9.91 -19.64
CA GLU A 591 1.76 -10.67 -20.16
C GLU A 591 2.23 -12.05 -20.62
N PRO A 592 2.40 -13.03 -19.71
CA PRO A 592 3.04 -14.29 -20.05
C PRO A 592 2.22 -15.16 -21.01
N GLN A 593 0.96 -14.80 -21.32
CA GLN A 593 0.23 -15.37 -22.44
C GLN A 593 0.82 -14.99 -23.82
N GLN A 594 1.52 -13.86 -23.93
CA GLN A 594 2.25 -13.44 -25.13
C GLN A 594 3.66 -14.04 -25.09
N PHE A 595 4.00 -14.93 -26.03
CA PHE A 595 5.28 -15.62 -26.04
C PHE A 595 6.33 -14.86 -26.86
N GLY A 596 6.94 -13.87 -26.23
CA GLY A 596 7.96 -13.01 -26.85
C GLY A 596 7.37 -11.88 -27.71
N LEU A 597 8.27 -11.09 -28.29
CA LEU A 597 7.97 -9.94 -29.15
C LEU A 597 8.83 -10.03 -30.40
N GLY A 598 8.23 -9.95 -31.58
CA GLY A 598 8.98 -9.93 -32.84
C GLY A 598 9.91 -8.71 -32.91
N VAL A 599 11.16 -8.93 -33.36
CA VAL A 599 12.20 -7.89 -33.43
C VAL A 599 11.72 -6.67 -34.22
N ASP A 600 10.95 -6.87 -35.29
CA ASP A 600 10.41 -5.78 -36.13
C ASP A 600 9.43 -4.85 -35.39
N ALA A 601 8.78 -5.33 -34.33
CA ALA A 601 7.87 -4.52 -33.53
C ALA A 601 8.63 -3.59 -32.56
N PHE A 602 9.86 -3.95 -32.14
CA PHE A 602 10.61 -3.21 -31.14
C PHE A 602 11.04 -1.79 -31.59
N PRO A 603 11.53 -1.57 -32.83
CA PRO A 603 11.79 -0.23 -33.34
C PRO A 603 10.55 0.68 -33.31
N GLN A 604 9.37 0.16 -33.67
CA GLN A 604 8.13 0.92 -33.62
C GLN A 604 7.77 1.33 -32.19
N ARG A 605 7.94 0.41 -31.21
CA ARG A 605 7.72 0.73 -29.79
C ARG A 605 8.69 1.80 -29.28
N ASN A 606 9.96 1.75 -29.71
CA ASN A 606 10.94 2.78 -29.38
C ASN A 606 10.58 4.14 -30.01
N PHE A 607 10.11 4.16 -31.26
CA PHE A 607 9.64 5.37 -31.91
C PHE A 607 8.42 5.97 -31.18
N ASP A 608 7.43 5.16 -30.85
CA ASP A 608 6.22 5.60 -30.13
C ASP A 608 6.57 6.20 -28.77
N ARG A 609 7.52 5.58 -28.05
CA ARG A 609 8.04 6.09 -26.78
C ARG A 609 8.80 7.40 -26.95
N HIS A 610 9.71 7.49 -27.92
CA HIS A 610 10.44 8.74 -28.19
C HIS A 610 9.50 9.90 -28.54
N LYS A 611 8.44 9.63 -29.31
CA LYS A 611 7.44 10.62 -29.67
C LYS A 611 6.59 11.09 -28.49
N SER A 612 6.18 10.18 -27.62
CA SER A 612 5.17 10.47 -26.58
C SER A 612 5.79 10.81 -25.23
N TRP A 613 6.88 10.12 -24.88
CA TRP A 613 7.53 10.15 -23.57
C TRP A 613 9.07 10.06 -23.73
N PRO A 614 9.73 11.05 -24.37
CA PRO A 614 11.16 10.99 -24.68
C PRO A 614 12.07 10.91 -23.44
N ALA A 615 11.56 11.28 -22.27
CA ALA A 615 12.29 11.33 -21.01
C ALA A 615 11.82 10.27 -19.98
N THR A 616 11.00 9.29 -20.39
CA THR A 616 10.59 8.19 -19.51
C THR A 616 11.79 7.31 -19.14
N LEU A 617 11.75 6.66 -17.97
CA LEU A 617 12.78 5.69 -17.64
C LEU A 617 12.66 4.43 -18.51
N LEU A 618 13.81 3.85 -18.81
CA LEU A 618 13.95 2.53 -19.41
C LEU A 618 14.56 1.62 -18.35
N ALA A 619 13.72 0.83 -17.68
CA ALA A 619 14.17 -0.05 -16.62
C ALA A 619 14.39 -1.48 -17.14
N THR A 620 15.33 -2.17 -16.51
CA THR A 620 15.58 -3.60 -16.70
C THR A 620 15.46 -4.34 -15.37
N SER A 621 15.93 -3.78 -14.26
CA SER A 621 15.66 -4.31 -12.91
C SER A 621 15.17 -3.22 -11.98
N THR A 622 14.26 -3.57 -11.07
CA THR A 622 13.81 -2.67 -10.00
C THR A 622 13.88 -3.42 -8.66
N HIS A 623 13.45 -2.76 -7.59
CA HIS A 623 13.33 -3.43 -6.30
C HIS A 623 12.06 -4.30 -6.18
N ASP A 624 11.12 -4.19 -7.13
CA ASP A 624 9.88 -4.98 -7.15
C ASP A 624 9.81 -6.00 -8.29
N THR A 625 10.76 -5.96 -9.24
CA THR A 625 10.84 -7.01 -10.26
C THR A 625 10.98 -8.37 -9.58
N LYS A 626 10.15 -9.34 -9.99
CA LYS A 626 10.12 -10.69 -9.45
C LYS A 626 11.48 -11.38 -9.60
N ARG A 627 12.25 -11.02 -10.63
CA ARG A 627 13.61 -11.52 -10.94
C ARG A 627 14.47 -10.36 -11.46
N SER A 628 15.80 -10.44 -11.36
CA SER A 628 16.67 -9.43 -12.02
C SER A 628 16.77 -9.68 -13.53
N GLU A 629 17.24 -8.67 -14.26
CA GLU A 629 17.44 -8.74 -15.72
C GLU A 629 18.30 -9.91 -16.17
N ASP A 630 19.41 -10.20 -15.48
CA ASP A 630 20.30 -11.30 -15.84
C ASP A 630 19.66 -12.67 -15.62
N VAL A 631 18.88 -12.81 -14.54
CA VAL A 631 18.13 -14.04 -14.25
C VAL A 631 17.11 -14.30 -15.35
N ARG A 632 16.38 -13.25 -15.77
CA ARG A 632 15.42 -13.37 -16.88
C ARG A 632 16.09 -13.62 -18.22
N ALA A 633 17.23 -13.00 -18.50
CA ALA A 633 17.98 -13.23 -19.73
C ALA A 633 18.44 -14.69 -19.86
N ARG A 634 18.98 -15.28 -18.78
CA ARG A 634 19.34 -16.70 -18.76
C ARG A 634 18.12 -17.61 -18.93
N MET A 635 17.00 -17.29 -18.28
CA MET A 635 15.75 -18.03 -18.47
C MET A 635 15.22 -17.92 -19.91
N ALA A 636 15.33 -16.76 -20.56
CA ALA A 636 14.86 -16.54 -21.93
C ALA A 636 15.55 -17.47 -22.93
N ALA A 637 16.83 -17.84 -22.70
CA ALA A 637 17.58 -18.80 -23.52
C ALA A 637 16.92 -20.18 -23.60
N ILE A 638 16.02 -20.55 -22.66
CA ILE A 638 15.20 -21.77 -22.75
C ILE A 638 14.43 -21.83 -24.08
N SER A 639 13.97 -20.66 -24.58
CA SER A 639 13.23 -20.56 -25.83
C SER A 639 14.07 -20.94 -27.06
N GLU A 640 15.39 -20.73 -27.03
CA GLU A 640 16.30 -21.06 -28.13
C GLU A 640 16.67 -22.55 -28.18
N ILE A 641 16.57 -23.27 -27.05
CA ILE A 641 16.95 -24.68 -26.91
C ILE A 641 15.83 -25.57 -26.34
N PRO A 642 14.60 -25.53 -26.90
CA PRO A 642 13.42 -26.16 -26.31
C PRO A 642 13.57 -27.68 -26.16
N ASP A 643 14.30 -28.33 -27.06
CA ASP A 643 14.54 -29.76 -27.03
C ASP A 643 15.53 -30.19 -25.93
N VAL A 644 16.55 -29.37 -25.67
CA VAL A 644 17.49 -29.60 -24.55
C VAL A 644 16.75 -29.41 -23.24
N TRP A 645 15.96 -28.35 -23.11
CA TRP A 645 15.13 -28.08 -21.94
C TRP A 645 14.19 -29.25 -21.62
N ARG A 646 13.42 -29.71 -22.61
CA ARG A 646 12.52 -30.86 -22.47
C ARG A 646 13.23 -32.12 -21.99
N ARG A 647 14.41 -32.44 -22.54
CA ARG A 647 15.19 -33.63 -22.12
C ARG A 647 15.76 -33.47 -20.71
N SER A 648 16.24 -32.28 -20.36
CA SER A 648 16.74 -31.96 -19.02
C SER A 648 15.66 -32.11 -17.97
N LEU A 649 14.45 -31.57 -18.21
CA LEU A 649 13.31 -31.72 -17.33
C LEU A 649 12.96 -33.19 -17.04
N ALA A 650 12.93 -34.02 -18.07
CA ALA A 650 12.66 -35.45 -17.89
C ALA A 650 13.73 -36.11 -17.01
N ARG A 651 15.01 -35.82 -17.28
CA ARG A 651 16.14 -36.34 -16.51
C ARG A 651 16.09 -35.89 -15.04
N TRP A 652 15.88 -34.60 -14.79
CA TRP A 652 15.83 -34.04 -13.44
C TRP A 652 14.63 -34.55 -12.65
N ARG A 653 13.45 -34.63 -13.26
CA ARG A 653 12.25 -35.21 -12.62
C ARG A 653 12.48 -36.66 -12.20
N THR A 654 13.14 -37.46 -13.04
CA THR A 654 13.50 -38.84 -12.65
C THR A 654 14.51 -38.87 -11.51
N ALA A 655 15.57 -38.05 -11.58
CA ALA A 655 16.63 -38.02 -10.56
C ALA A 655 16.11 -37.52 -9.20
N ASN A 656 15.19 -36.57 -9.21
CA ASN A 656 14.68 -35.90 -8.01
C ASN A 656 13.42 -36.55 -7.43
N ARG A 657 12.82 -37.55 -8.11
CA ARG A 657 11.60 -38.23 -7.65
C ARG A 657 11.68 -38.74 -6.21
N ARG A 658 12.85 -39.22 -5.78
CA ARG A 658 13.07 -39.74 -4.42
C ARG A 658 12.95 -38.68 -3.31
N TRP A 659 13.03 -37.40 -3.66
CA TRP A 659 12.96 -36.29 -2.71
C TRP A 659 11.55 -35.73 -2.56
N LYS A 660 10.64 -36.05 -3.49
CA LYS A 660 9.23 -35.64 -3.41
C LYS A 660 8.56 -36.33 -2.23
N LYS A 661 7.69 -35.60 -1.54
CA LYS A 661 6.89 -36.11 -0.42
C LYS A 661 5.41 -35.84 -0.68
N THR A 662 4.54 -36.65 -0.09
CA THR A 662 3.12 -36.31 -0.02
C THR A 662 2.88 -35.41 1.19
N VAL A 663 2.35 -34.21 0.94
CA VAL A 663 1.91 -33.24 1.95
C VAL A 663 0.44 -32.95 1.64
N GLU A 664 -0.46 -33.16 2.62
CA GLU A 664 -1.91 -32.89 2.47
C GLU A 664 -2.48 -33.45 1.15
N GLU A 665 -2.22 -34.75 0.90
CA GLU A 665 -2.69 -35.49 -0.29
C GLU A 665 -2.08 -35.07 -1.63
N SER A 666 -1.16 -34.09 -1.65
CA SER A 666 -0.48 -33.60 -2.86
C SER A 666 1.02 -33.93 -2.83
N GLU A 667 1.62 -34.20 -4.00
CA GLU A 667 3.08 -34.25 -4.09
C GLU A 667 3.65 -32.85 -3.91
N ALA A 668 4.62 -32.69 -3.02
CA ALA A 668 5.36 -31.46 -2.78
C ALA A 668 6.84 -31.61 -3.20
N PRO A 669 7.39 -30.68 -3.99
CA PRO A 669 6.65 -29.62 -4.71
C PRO A 669 5.70 -30.22 -5.75
N ASP A 670 4.63 -29.49 -6.06
CA ASP A 670 3.74 -29.86 -7.16
C ASP A 670 4.46 -29.74 -8.52
N ALA A 671 3.84 -30.21 -9.60
CA ALA A 671 4.51 -30.20 -10.91
C ALA A 671 4.77 -28.78 -11.46
N THR A 672 3.98 -27.79 -11.06
CA THR A 672 4.12 -26.39 -11.47
C THR A 672 5.25 -25.71 -10.70
N GLU A 673 5.32 -25.95 -9.39
CA GLU A 673 6.39 -25.52 -8.49
C GLU A 673 7.73 -26.17 -8.88
N GLU A 674 7.74 -27.47 -9.19
CA GLU A 674 8.93 -28.18 -9.67
C GLU A 674 9.44 -27.59 -11.00
N TYR A 675 8.54 -27.25 -11.92
CA TYR A 675 8.90 -26.62 -13.19
C TYR A 675 9.45 -25.20 -12.99
N LEU A 676 8.92 -24.44 -12.02
CA LEU A 676 9.44 -23.13 -11.63
C LEU A 676 10.83 -23.25 -11.02
N LEU A 677 11.03 -24.17 -10.07
CA LEU A 677 12.30 -24.41 -9.41
C LEU A 677 13.42 -24.66 -10.42
N TYR A 678 13.20 -25.49 -11.44
CA TYR A 678 14.23 -25.75 -12.46
C TYR A 678 14.57 -24.52 -13.30
N GLN A 679 13.59 -23.67 -13.63
CA GLN A 679 13.86 -22.40 -14.31
C GLN A 679 14.62 -21.44 -13.39
N THR A 680 14.22 -21.34 -12.12
CA THR A 680 14.89 -20.50 -11.12
C THR A 680 16.34 -20.90 -10.97
N LEU A 681 16.62 -22.19 -10.75
CA LEU A 681 17.99 -22.70 -10.64
C LEU A 681 18.81 -22.38 -11.90
N LEU A 682 18.24 -22.52 -13.10
CA LEU A 682 18.93 -22.15 -14.34
C LEU A 682 19.23 -20.65 -14.43
N GLY A 683 18.28 -19.81 -14.02
CA GLY A 683 18.44 -18.36 -14.04
C GLY A 683 19.42 -17.84 -12.98
N THR A 684 19.50 -18.49 -11.82
CA THR A 684 20.29 -17.99 -10.67
C THR A 684 21.58 -18.75 -10.41
N TRP A 685 21.87 -19.83 -11.14
CA TRP A 685 23.05 -20.67 -10.86
C TRP A 685 24.33 -19.82 -10.81
N PRO A 686 25.18 -19.96 -9.79
CA PRO A 686 26.46 -19.25 -9.72
C PRO A 686 27.36 -19.57 -10.91
N ILE A 687 28.03 -18.54 -11.44
CA ILE A 687 28.93 -18.64 -12.58
C ILE A 687 30.27 -18.04 -12.19
N GLU A 688 31.35 -18.74 -12.50
CA GLU A 688 32.71 -18.26 -12.32
C GLU A 688 33.02 -17.09 -13.28
N ASN A 689 34.09 -16.33 -13.01
CA ASN A 689 34.57 -15.29 -13.92
C ASN A 689 34.92 -15.83 -15.33
N SER A 690 35.15 -17.14 -15.46
CA SER A 690 35.38 -17.85 -16.73
C SER A 690 34.12 -17.99 -17.59
N GLY A 691 32.94 -17.76 -17.01
CA GLY A 691 31.64 -18.06 -17.63
C GLY A 691 31.16 -19.50 -17.41
N ALA A 692 31.95 -20.35 -16.72
CA ALA A 692 31.55 -21.71 -16.39
C ALA A 692 30.62 -21.76 -15.16
N PRO A 693 29.61 -22.66 -15.13
CA PRO A 693 28.79 -22.84 -13.94
C PRO A 693 29.62 -23.46 -12.80
N GLU A 694 29.43 -22.97 -11.58
CA GLU A 694 30.08 -23.56 -10.41
C GLU A 694 29.60 -25.00 -10.19
N GLN A 695 30.50 -25.91 -9.82
CA GLN A 695 30.16 -27.33 -9.59
C GLN A 695 29.44 -27.56 -8.26
N GLU A 696 29.78 -26.76 -7.26
CA GLU A 696 29.18 -26.77 -5.93
C GLU A 696 28.66 -25.38 -5.60
N VAL A 697 27.55 -25.31 -4.89
CA VAL A 697 26.94 -24.04 -4.48
C VAL A 697 27.10 -23.84 -2.97
N SER A 698 27.20 -22.59 -2.54
CA SER A 698 27.28 -22.26 -1.12
C SER A 698 25.99 -22.60 -0.37
N SER A 699 26.09 -22.78 0.95
CA SER A 699 24.91 -22.94 1.81
C SER A 699 23.99 -21.72 1.76
N ASP A 700 24.55 -20.53 1.62
CA ASP A 700 23.81 -19.27 1.45
C ASP A 700 22.95 -19.29 0.17
N TYR A 701 23.50 -19.78 -0.95
CA TYR A 701 22.72 -19.92 -2.18
C TYR A 701 21.55 -20.89 -1.99
N VAL A 702 21.77 -22.02 -1.31
CA VAL A 702 20.72 -22.99 -1.00
C VAL A 702 19.62 -22.35 -0.14
N GLU A 703 20.00 -21.62 0.91
CA GLU A 703 19.05 -20.91 1.79
C GLU A 703 18.23 -19.87 1.02
N ARG A 704 18.87 -19.10 0.14
CA ARG A 704 18.17 -18.13 -0.74
C ARG A 704 17.15 -18.79 -1.66
N ILE A 705 17.49 -19.94 -2.24
CA ILE A 705 16.56 -20.69 -3.10
C ILE A 705 15.42 -21.30 -2.28
N GLN A 706 15.70 -21.79 -1.06
CA GLN A 706 14.67 -22.29 -0.16
C GLN A 706 13.69 -21.18 0.19
N HIS A 707 14.17 -20.02 0.67
CA HIS A 707 13.32 -18.86 0.97
C HIS A 707 12.55 -18.33 -0.26
N TYR A 708 13.11 -18.44 -1.47
CA TYR A 708 12.40 -18.04 -2.68
C TYR A 708 11.22 -18.96 -3.03
N MET A 709 11.33 -20.25 -2.71
CA MET A 709 10.35 -21.27 -3.08
C MET A 709 9.29 -21.54 -1.99
N THR A 710 9.47 -21.00 -0.79
CA THR A 710 8.55 -21.11 0.37
C THR A 710 7.89 -19.79 0.64
#